data_AF-A0AAV2J7D9-F1
#
_entry.id   AF-A0AAV2J7D9-F1
#
_cell.length_a   1.000
_cell.length_b   1.000
_cell.length_c   1.000
_cell.angle_alpha   90.00
_cell.angle_beta   90.00
_cell.angle_gamma   90.00
#
_symmetry.space_group_name_H-M   'P 1'
#
loop_
_entity.id
_entity.type
_entity.pdbx_description
1 polymer ?
#
loop_
_entity_poly.entity_id
_entity_poly.type
_entity_poly.pdbx_seq_one_letter_code
_entity_poly.pdbx_strand_id
1 'polypeptide(L)'
;MAATEVERRRGQLAALSIAAVVIIVGVPLWWRTTETYRAWLPVSQIQELADLELQLSADVEIVFARGTVTPEQQKKIPLTMTKDAENIIDENTSLGYRYEIRYRTATIMEEDALNKPTTAEADLSLYTLSESPCGTLVMYIIPDSSQLLPENIDVYIGQRRTAMLRLDTQVKVGKTLDQLLTNLEPRIEQVLQVMSFSHADVTAALSDRVRLIPGSKESIADSMRTFKSSPGYEITFSLLNPDPKSHRLHWDIEGAVENYIHPLVSKLAPVANFSIDSQMLYYAMLGVNPRLDSSRSAYILNADSLAHVINPVEARLGSNAASSNPVLNFLLYVPDANHSPLFIQNHNKQEVPSNAFHSPRWGGIMVYNVNSFYGPDDTFPVDIDINMAKVMGVFLAQLRLLLGVQSSLLPPGFLMAPCNTFGLADWELDRLMWSRSVENIATATTTITSLAQLLDQIGNIVINDNIAQEVSRAVTALQLAVAELKAGNLAMSGIVRGPQGSNDCRIYVGNLPPDIRSKDVEDLFYKYGVIRDIDLKNRRGGPPFAFVQFEDPRDADDAVYARDGYDYDGYRLRVEFPRSGRGGGPSSGPPRGRFGPPSRRSEYRVVVSGLPPSGSWQDLKDHMREAGDVCYADVYRDGTGVVEFVRKEDMTYAVRKLDNTKFRSHEGETTYIRVKSDGPGSPSYGRSPSRSQGRLITPPGAPVPALAPKPQPRMIQRPEEQDRMGVDTVQVRINRRRSRSQKWHQWFGLGTVAYQSYCLRLESACSITEASKRRVKSIGAMSEKKAVIKNADMSDEMQQDAVDCAMQAMEKYNIEKDIAAYVKKEFDKKYNPTWHCIVGRNFGSYVTHETKHFIYFYLGQVAILLFKSG
;
A
#
# COMPACT_ATOMS: atom_id res chain seq x y z
N MET A 1 -69.42 -47.59 17.17
CA MET A 1 -67.96 -47.80 17.37
C MET A 1 -67.19 -48.13 16.08
N ALA A 2 -67.77 -48.82 15.09
CA ALA A 2 -67.07 -49.13 13.83
C ALA A 2 -66.76 -47.90 12.94
N ALA A 3 -67.63 -46.87 12.92
CA ALA A 3 -67.44 -45.68 12.09
C ALA A 3 -66.21 -44.84 12.49
N THR A 4 -65.92 -44.77 13.79
CA THR A 4 -64.82 -43.97 14.36
C THR A 4 -63.43 -44.58 14.08
N GLU A 5 -63.33 -45.90 13.90
CA GLU A 5 -62.08 -46.56 13.53
C GLU A 5 -61.73 -46.38 12.05
N VAL A 6 -62.74 -46.33 11.18
CA VAL A 6 -62.54 -46.07 9.74
C VAL A 6 -62.05 -44.65 9.52
N GLU A 7 -62.59 -43.66 10.23
CA GLU A 7 -62.11 -42.28 10.18
C GLU A 7 -60.68 -42.14 10.71
N ARG A 8 -60.34 -42.86 11.78
CA ARG A 8 -58.98 -42.86 12.33
C ARG A 8 -57.95 -43.47 11.37
N ARG A 9 -58.31 -44.56 10.68
CA ARG A 9 -57.48 -45.16 9.62
C ARG A 9 -57.35 -44.25 8.39
N ARG A 10 -58.42 -43.56 7.98
CA ARG A 10 -58.36 -42.56 6.90
C ARG A 10 -57.45 -41.39 7.27
N GLY A 11 -57.51 -40.91 8.52
CA GLY A 11 -56.61 -39.86 9.02
C GLY A 11 -55.14 -40.30 9.04
N GLN A 12 -54.84 -41.54 9.43
CA GLN A 12 -53.49 -42.09 9.39
C GLN A 12 -52.96 -42.25 7.96
N LEU A 13 -53.79 -42.74 7.03
CA LEU A 13 -53.41 -42.84 5.61
C LEU A 13 -53.21 -41.46 4.97
N ALA A 14 -54.04 -40.47 5.32
CA ALA A 14 -53.86 -39.09 4.88
C ALA A 14 -52.55 -38.49 5.41
N ALA A 15 -52.24 -38.67 6.71
CA ALA A 15 -50.99 -38.22 7.29
C ALA A 15 -49.76 -38.90 6.64
N LEU A 16 -49.82 -40.20 6.37
CA LEU A 16 -48.77 -40.94 5.66
C LEU A 16 -48.61 -40.44 4.22
N SER A 17 -49.70 -40.12 3.51
CA SER A 17 -49.64 -39.59 2.15
C SER A 17 -49.02 -38.19 2.11
N ILE A 18 -49.33 -37.32 3.08
CA ILE A 18 -48.73 -35.99 3.21
C ILE A 18 -47.24 -36.12 3.55
N ALA A 19 -46.88 -36.99 4.49
CA ALA A 19 -45.48 -37.26 4.82
C ALA A 19 -44.70 -37.80 3.60
N ALA A 20 -45.30 -38.71 2.83
CA ALA A 20 -44.70 -39.22 1.60
C ALA A 20 -44.49 -38.11 0.56
N VAL A 21 -45.45 -37.20 0.37
CA VAL A 21 -45.29 -36.05 -0.54
C VAL A 21 -44.19 -35.09 -0.05
N VAL A 22 -44.12 -34.81 1.25
CA VAL A 22 -43.05 -33.96 1.81
C VAL A 22 -41.68 -34.62 1.64
N ILE A 23 -41.55 -35.94 1.78
CA ILE A 23 -40.26 -36.62 1.63
C ILE A 23 -39.88 -36.80 0.16
N ILE A 24 -40.82 -37.17 -0.71
CA ILE A 24 -40.55 -37.48 -2.13
C ILE A 24 -40.46 -36.21 -2.98
N VAL A 25 -41.21 -35.16 -2.64
CA VAL A 25 -41.25 -33.91 -3.41
C VAL A 25 -40.68 -32.75 -2.59
N GLY A 26 -41.11 -32.60 -1.35
CA GLY A 26 -40.70 -31.48 -0.49
C GLY A 26 -39.19 -31.44 -0.21
N VAL A 27 -38.58 -32.57 0.18
CA VAL A 27 -37.14 -32.63 0.49
C VAL A 27 -36.28 -32.44 -0.77
N PRO A 28 -36.55 -33.11 -1.92
CA PRO A 28 -35.77 -32.86 -3.14
C PRO A 28 -35.95 -31.46 -3.70
N LEU A 29 -37.16 -30.89 -3.63
CA LEU A 29 -37.42 -29.53 -4.09
C LEU A 29 -36.78 -28.50 -3.15
N TRP A 30 -36.86 -28.71 -1.83
CA TRP A 30 -36.13 -27.91 -0.85
C TRP A 30 -34.63 -27.95 -1.13
N TRP A 31 -34.04 -29.15 -1.27
CA TRP A 31 -32.62 -29.32 -1.61
C TRP A 31 -32.23 -28.58 -2.90
N ARG A 32 -32.99 -28.77 -3.99
CA ARG A 32 -32.79 -28.10 -5.28
C ARG A 32 -32.95 -26.57 -5.21
N THR A 33 -33.81 -26.06 -4.33
CA THR A 33 -34.03 -24.60 -4.16
C THR A 33 -33.07 -23.95 -3.18
N THR A 34 -32.44 -24.74 -2.29
CA THR A 34 -31.41 -24.27 -1.36
C THR A 34 -29.98 -24.46 -1.89
N GLU A 35 -29.80 -25.19 -2.99
CA GLU A 35 -28.52 -25.35 -3.66
C GLU A 35 -28.09 -24.02 -4.27
N THR A 36 -27.08 -23.40 -3.69
CA THR A 36 -26.47 -22.17 -4.21
C THR A 36 -25.53 -22.53 -5.35
N TYR A 37 -25.76 -21.96 -6.54
CA TYR A 37 -24.84 -22.11 -7.67
C TYR A 37 -23.42 -21.67 -7.27
N ARG A 38 -22.44 -22.46 -7.69
CA ARG A 38 -21.02 -22.22 -7.44
C ARG A 38 -20.24 -22.53 -8.71
N ALA A 39 -19.62 -21.51 -9.28
CA ALA A 39 -18.74 -21.67 -10.42
C ALA A 39 -17.55 -22.59 -10.08
N TRP A 40 -17.10 -23.37 -11.06
CA TRP A 40 -15.98 -24.28 -10.91
C TRP A 40 -14.65 -23.53 -10.86
N LEU A 41 -13.74 -23.94 -9.98
CA LEU A 41 -12.40 -23.38 -9.84
C LEU A 41 -11.33 -24.40 -10.26
N PRO A 42 -10.20 -23.96 -10.83
CA PRO A 42 -9.12 -24.84 -11.28
C PRO A 42 -8.26 -25.36 -10.11
N VAL A 43 -8.86 -26.09 -9.17
CA VAL A 43 -8.19 -26.51 -7.92
C VAL A 43 -6.97 -27.40 -8.16
N SER A 44 -6.99 -28.28 -9.17
CA SER A 44 -5.85 -29.14 -9.49
C SER A 44 -4.63 -28.34 -9.94
N GLN A 45 -4.83 -27.33 -10.80
CA GLN A 45 -3.76 -26.46 -11.27
C GLN A 45 -3.21 -25.59 -10.13
N ILE A 46 -4.07 -25.18 -9.20
CA ILE A 46 -3.64 -24.44 -8.00
C ILE A 46 -2.78 -25.32 -7.09
N GLN A 47 -3.14 -26.61 -6.93
CA GLN A 47 -2.35 -27.56 -6.16
C GLN A 47 -1.00 -27.85 -6.80
N GLU A 48 -0.94 -27.98 -8.13
CA GLU A 48 0.33 -28.10 -8.86
C GLU A 48 1.23 -26.88 -8.65
N LEU A 49 0.66 -25.67 -8.57
CA LEU A 49 1.42 -24.46 -8.26
C LEU A 49 1.80 -24.37 -6.77
N ALA A 50 1.05 -25.03 -5.88
CA ALA A 50 1.33 -25.01 -4.45
C ALA A 50 2.67 -25.68 -4.11
N ASP A 51 3.10 -26.66 -4.90
CA ASP A 51 4.47 -27.18 -4.90
C ASP A 51 5.30 -26.33 -5.88
N LEU A 52 5.97 -25.31 -5.35
CA LEU A 52 6.65 -24.30 -6.15
C LEU A 52 7.99 -24.85 -6.64
N GLU A 53 7.97 -25.47 -7.81
CA GLU A 53 9.17 -25.88 -8.54
C GLU A 53 9.55 -24.80 -9.57
N LEU A 54 10.53 -23.96 -9.23
CA LEU A 54 11.01 -22.90 -10.12
C LEU A 54 12.33 -23.29 -10.77
N GLN A 55 12.40 -23.17 -12.08
CA GLN A 55 13.63 -23.30 -12.83
C GLN A 55 13.96 -21.96 -13.49
N LEU A 56 15.10 -21.37 -13.14
CA LEU A 56 15.62 -20.15 -13.75
C LEU A 56 16.68 -20.53 -14.77
N SER A 57 16.55 -20.04 -16.00
CA SER A 57 17.51 -20.31 -17.08
C SER A 57 18.19 -19.02 -17.55
N ALA A 58 19.49 -19.05 -17.79
CA ALA A 58 20.22 -17.94 -18.41
C ALA A 58 21.14 -18.44 -19.52
N ASP A 59 21.12 -17.75 -20.67
CA ASP A 59 22.02 -18.03 -21.79
C ASP A 59 23.33 -17.27 -21.61
N VAL A 60 24.43 -17.99 -21.72
CA VAL A 60 25.78 -17.46 -21.52
C VAL A 60 26.60 -17.75 -22.76
N GLU A 61 27.16 -16.72 -23.37
CA GLU A 61 28.04 -16.85 -24.51
C GLU A 61 29.48 -16.57 -24.08
N ILE A 62 30.37 -17.53 -24.33
CA ILE A 62 31.79 -17.42 -24.02
C ILE A 62 32.55 -17.27 -25.34
N VAL A 63 33.16 -16.10 -25.52
CA VAL A 63 33.82 -15.69 -26.75
C VAL A 63 35.33 -15.63 -26.53
N PHE A 64 36.06 -16.48 -27.23
CA PHE A 64 37.53 -16.51 -27.17
C PHE A 64 38.13 -15.52 -28.18
N ALA A 65 38.88 -14.53 -27.67
CA ALA A 65 39.63 -13.59 -28.51
C ALA A 65 40.89 -14.22 -29.11
N ARG A 66 41.45 -13.59 -30.14
CA ARG A 66 42.60 -14.08 -30.88
C ARG A 66 43.81 -14.21 -29.97
N GLY A 67 44.48 -15.36 -30.04
CA GLY A 67 45.66 -15.67 -29.22
C GLY A 67 45.35 -16.23 -27.84
N THR A 68 44.07 -16.48 -27.50
CA THR A 68 43.69 -17.21 -26.28
C THR A 68 43.71 -18.72 -26.46
N VAL A 69 43.24 -19.21 -27.62
CA VAL A 69 43.12 -20.63 -27.95
C VAL A 69 43.84 -20.92 -29.27
N THR A 70 44.51 -22.07 -29.37
CA THR A 70 45.19 -22.50 -30.62
C THR A 70 44.18 -23.00 -31.67
N PRO A 71 44.50 -22.97 -32.98
CA PRO A 71 43.59 -23.46 -34.03
C PRO A 71 43.18 -24.94 -33.87
N GLU A 72 44.04 -25.77 -33.26
CA GLU A 72 43.72 -27.18 -32.97
C GLU A 72 42.74 -27.34 -31.81
N GLN A 73 42.91 -26.51 -30.77
CA GLN A 73 41.98 -26.45 -29.65
C GLN A 73 40.64 -25.86 -30.08
N GLN A 74 40.62 -24.87 -30.98
CA GLN A 74 39.39 -24.25 -31.50
C GLN A 74 38.43 -25.28 -32.11
N LYS A 75 38.97 -26.30 -32.82
CA LYS A 75 38.15 -27.39 -33.40
C LYS A 75 37.58 -28.36 -32.36
N LYS A 76 38.12 -28.35 -31.14
CA LYS A 76 37.72 -29.24 -30.03
C LYS A 76 36.86 -28.53 -28.98
N ILE A 77 36.59 -27.23 -29.13
CA ILE A 77 35.71 -26.49 -28.23
C ILE A 77 34.29 -27.09 -28.33
N PRO A 78 33.66 -27.48 -27.21
CA PRO A 78 32.27 -27.89 -27.23
C PRO A 78 31.38 -26.73 -27.67
N LEU A 79 30.49 -26.95 -28.64
CA LEU A 79 29.59 -25.89 -29.15
C LEU A 79 28.62 -25.38 -28.07
N THR A 80 28.15 -26.28 -27.20
CA THR A 80 27.20 -25.95 -26.14
C THR A 80 27.43 -26.87 -24.94
N MET A 81 27.30 -26.30 -23.74
CA MET A 81 27.36 -27.01 -22.46
C MET A 81 26.21 -26.52 -21.59
N THR A 82 25.47 -27.44 -20.98
CA THR A 82 24.40 -27.09 -20.03
C THR A 82 24.90 -27.35 -18.62
N LYS A 83 24.72 -26.36 -17.73
CA LYS A 83 25.04 -26.48 -16.31
C LYS A 83 23.76 -26.33 -15.51
N ASP A 84 23.32 -27.44 -14.91
CA ASP A 84 22.15 -27.49 -14.05
C ASP A 84 22.59 -27.62 -12.58
N ALA A 85 21.97 -26.85 -11.70
CA ALA A 85 22.10 -26.96 -10.25
C ALA A 85 20.71 -26.92 -9.62
N GLU A 86 20.42 -27.88 -8.75
CA GLU A 86 19.14 -27.98 -8.06
C GLU A 86 19.33 -27.77 -6.56
N ASN A 87 18.51 -26.90 -5.97
CA ASN A 87 18.56 -26.55 -4.57
C ASN A 87 17.16 -26.71 -3.97
N ILE A 88 17.02 -27.66 -3.05
CA ILE A 88 15.78 -27.87 -2.30
C ILE A 88 15.79 -26.93 -1.10
N ILE A 89 14.77 -26.07 -0.97
CA ILE A 89 14.67 -25.12 0.14
C ILE A 89 13.84 -25.71 1.28
N ASP A 90 12.65 -26.23 0.96
CA ASP A 90 11.75 -26.90 1.90
C ASP A 90 10.96 -28.01 1.18
N GLU A 91 10.02 -28.66 1.88
CA GLU A 91 9.24 -29.79 1.35
C GLU A 91 8.39 -29.44 0.12
N ASN A 92 8.07 -28.16 -0.09
CA ASN A 92 7.15 -27.69 -1.12
C ASN A 92 7.76 -26.63 -2.06
N THR A 93 9.08 -26.40 -1.96
CA THR A 93 9.79 -25.37 -2.74
C THR A 93 11.15 -25.86 -3.19
N SER A 94 11.32 -26.00 -4.52
CA SER A 94 12.58 -26.36 -5.16
C SER A 94 13.00 -25.29 -6.17
N LEU A 95 14.32 -25.03 -6.21
CA LEU A 95 14.93 -24.07 -7.14
C LEU A 95 15.95 -24.77 -8.03
N GLY A 96 15.66 -24.81 -9.32
CA GLY A 96 16.59 -25.17 -10.39
C GLY A 96 17.25 -23.94 -11.00
N TYR A 97 18.56 -24.01 -11.20
CA TYR A 97 19.35 -23.04 -11.94
C TYR A 97 19.93 -23.73 -13.16
N ARG A 98 19.64 -23.22 -14.34
CA ARG A 98 20.15 -23.72 -15.62
C ARG A 98 20.93 -22.63 -16.33
N TYR A 99 22.16 -22.92 -16.70
CA TYR A 99 22.96 -22.07 -17.56
C TYR A 99 23.23 -22.78 -18.88
N GLU A 100 22.80 -22.19 -19.99
CA GLU A 100 23.11 -22.68 -21.33
C GLU A 100 24.34 -21.94 -21.85
N ILE A 101 25.50 -22.59 -21.79
CA ILE A 101 26.78 -22.00 -22.13
C ILE A 101 27.15 -22.36 -23.57
N ARG A 102 27.29 -21.35 -24.43
CA ARG A 102 27.73 -21.50 -25.82
C ARG A 102 29.13 -20.96 -25.97
N TYR A 103 30.01 -21.74 -26.56
CA TYR A 103 31.39 -21.33 -26.80
C TYR A 103 31.61 -21.00 -28.26
N ARG A 104 32.22 -19.84 -28.53
CA ARG A 104 32.63 -19.44 -29.88
C ARG A 104 33.91 -18.63 -29.87
N THR A 105 34.46 -18.38 -31.04
CA THR A 105 35.57 -17.43 -31.22
C THR A 105 35.04 -16.06 -31.64
N ALA A 106 35.77 -15.02 -31.26
CA ALA A 106 35.45 -13.65 -31.64
C ALA A 106 35.49 -13.47 -33.17
N THR A 107 34.55 -12.67 -33.66
CA THR A 107 34.48 -12.20 -35.04
C THR A 107 35.49 -11.08 -35.27
N ILE A 108 35.80 -10.79 -36.53
CA ILE A 108 36.76 -9.73 -36.90
C ILE A 108 36.35 -8.38 -36.30
N MET A 109 35.05 -8.06 -36.29
CA MET A 109 34.54 -6.81 -35.75
C MET A 109 34.66 -6.74 -34.21
N GLU A 110 34.45 -7.86 -33.51
CA GLU A 110 34.63 -7.94 -32.06
C GLU A 110 36.12 -7.85 -31.68
N GLU A 111 37.02 -8.41 -32.49
CA GLU A 111 38.47 -8.24 -32.31
C GLU A 111 38.88 -6.76 -32.45
N ASP A 112 38.36 -6.07 -33.46
CA ASP A 112 38.60 -4.64 -33.63
C ASP A 112 38.06 -3.82 -32.44
N ALA A 113 36.95 -4.25 -31.84
CA ALA A 113 36.39 -3.66 -30.63
C ALA A 113 37.26 -3.97 -29.37
N LEU A 114 37.84 -5.15 -29.26
CA LEU A 114 38.78 -5.52 -28.19
C LEU A 114 40.15 -4.82 -28.33
N ASN A 115 40.46 -4.24 -29.48
CA ASN A 115 41.70 -3.47 -29.69
C ASN A 115 41.54 -1.96 -29.38
N LYS A 116 40.39 -1.54 -28.83
CA LYS A 116 40.16 -0.16 -28.40
C LYS A 116 41.09 0.24 -27.25
N PRO A 117 41.43 1.54 -27.11
CA PRO A 117 42.41 2.01 -26.13
C PRO A 117 41.90 1.94 -24.69
N THR A 118 40.58 1.99 -24.47
CA THR A 118 39.97 1.96 -23.14
C THR A 118 38.94 0.84 -23.02
N THR A 119 38.81 0.28 -21.81
CA THR A 119 37.83 -0.77 -21.52
C THR A 119 36.39 -0.31 -21.75
N ALA A 120 36.09 0.95 -21.45
CA ALA A 120 34.75 1.51 -21.64
C ALA A 120 34.38 1.65 -23.12
N GLU A 121 35.32 2.05 -23.98
CA GLU A 121 35.09 2.10 -25.44
C GLU A 121 34.96 0.70 -26.05
N ALA A 122 35.76 -0.26 -25.55
CA ALA A 122 35.64 -1.67 -25.94
C ALA A 122 34.27 -2.23 -25.55
N ASP A 123 33.81 -2.00 -24.31
CA ASP A 123 32.51 -2.44 -23.79
C ASP A 123 31.35 -1.90 -24.65
N LEU A 124 31.37 -0.60 -24.94
CA LEU A 124 30.37 0.04 -25.79
C LEU A 124 30.37 -0.52 -27.21
N SER A 125 31.56 -0.72 -27.80
CA SER A 125 31.69 -1.24 -29.16
C SER A 125 31.19 -2.69 -29.25
N LEU A 126 31.56 -3.54 -28.29
CA LEU A 126 31.11 -4.94 -28.24
C LEU A 126 29.60 -5.05 -28.03
N TYR A 127 29.02 -4.18 -27.21
CA TYR A 127 27.58 -4.10 -27.07
C TYR A 127 26.88 -3.72 -28.39
N THR A 128 27.39 -2.74 -29.15
CA THR A 128 26.78 -2.39 -30.45
C THR A 128 26.85 -3.51 -31.48
N LEU A 129 27.76 -4.47 -31.30
CA LEU A 129 27.92 -5.64 -32.17
C LEU A 129 27.13 -6.87 -31.70
N SER A 130 26.65 -6.89 -30.46
CA SER A 130 25.92 -8.01 -29.87
C SER A 130 24.49 -7.61 -29.52
N GLU A 131 23.51 -8.07 -30.31
CA GLU A 131 22.10 -8.00 -29.93
C GLU A 131 21.80 -9.08 -28.89
N SER A 132 22.11 -8.79 -27.63
CA SER A 132 21.91 -9.72 -26.52
C SER A 132 20.55 -9.49 -25.86
N PRO A 133 19.60 -10.45 -25.92
CA PRO A 133 18.29 -10.30 -25.29
C PRO A 133 18.40 -10.21 -23.76
N CYS A 134 17.34 -9.75 -23.09
CA CYS A 134 17.32 -9.60 -21.64
C CYS A 134 17.57 -10.94 -20.93
N GLY A 135 18.46 -10.95 -19.94
CA GLY A 135 18.84 -12.16 -19.20
C GLY A 135 20.00 -12.95 -19.81
N THR A 136 20.53 -12.53 -20.97
CA THR A 136 21.72 -13.16 -21.58
C THR A 136 23.01 -12.47 -21.18
N LEU A 137 24.13 -13.20 -21.21
CA LEU A 137 25.42 -12.69 -20.81
C LEU A 137 26.51 -13.10 -21.80
N VAL A 138 27.35 -12.16 -22.23
CA VAL A 138 28.47 -12.41 -23.13
C VAL A 138 29.78 -12.16 -22.40
N MET A 139 30.64 -13.18 -22.34
CA MET A 139 31.95 -13.14 -21.69
C MET A 139 33.06 -13.25 -22.73
N TYR A 140 33.88 -12.22 -22.86
CA TYR A 140 35.03 -12.19 -23.74
C TYR A 140 36.28 -12.61 -22.98
N ILE A 141 36.89 -13.71 -23.41
CA ILE A 141 38.17 -14.16 -22.86
C ILE A 141 39.28 -13.49 -23.67
N ILE A 142 40.10 -12.68 -23.01
CA ILE A 142 41.20 -11.93 -23.61
C ILE A 142 42.56 -12.53 -23.22
N PRO A 143 43.58 -12.43 -24.09
CA PRO A 143 44.91 -12.94 -23.78
C PRO A 143 45.58 -12.13 -22.66
N ASP A 144 46.50 -12.75 -21.91
CA ASP A 144 47.34 -12.08 -20.91
C ASP A 144 48.10 -10.86 -21.45
N SER A 145 48.48 -10.89 -22.73
CA SER A 145 49.17 -9.82 -23.45
C SER A 145 48.29 -8.61 -23.75
N SER A 146 46.99 -8.68 -23.48
CA SER A 146 46.07 -7.56 -23.70
C SER A 146 46.29 -6.45 -22.66
N GLN A 147 46.47 -5.24 -23.17
CA GLN A 147 46.61 -4.00 -22.38
C GLN A 147 45.26 -3.40 -21.97
N LEU A 148 44.13 -4.03 -22.36
CA LEU A 148 42.80 -3.53 -22.02
C LEU A 148 42.61 -3.42 -20.50
N LEU A 149 42.99 -4.45 -19.74
CA LEU A 149 42.83 -4.45 -18.28
C LEU A 149 44.11 -3.99 -17.57
N PRO A 150 44.03 -3.31 -16.41
CA PRO A 150 45.19 -3.07 -15.56
C PRO A 150 45.85 -4.37 -15.07
N GLU A 151 47.14 -4.36 -14.74
CA GLU A 151 47.92 -5.59 -14.40
C GLU A 151 47.37 -6.40 -13.21
N ASN A 152 46.67 -5.76 -12.27
CA ASN A 152 46.09 -6.41 -11.08
C ASN A 152 44.61 -6.78 -11.24
N ILE A 153 44.07 -6.66 -12.46
CA ILE A 153 42.65 -6.87 -12.75
C ILE A 153 42.52 -7.98 -13.77
N ASP A 154 41.76 -9.00 -13.39
CA ASP A 154 41.56 -10.19 -14.19
C ASP A 154 40.20 -10.21 -14.85
N VAL A 155 39.22 -9.55 -14.23
CA VAL A 155 37.84 -9.52 -14.71
C VAL A 155 37.33 -8.10 -14.73
N TYR A 156 36.75 -7.69 -15.85
CA TYR A 156 36.02 -6.44 -16.00
C TYR A 156 34.55 -6.71 -16.26
N ILE A 157 33.68 -6.11 -15.45
CA ILE A 157 32.23 -6.16 -15.61
C ILE A 157 31.80 -4.85 -16.26
N GLY A 158 31.25 -4.95 -17.47
CA GLY A 158 30.76 -3.81 -18.24
C GLY A 158 29.49 -3.19 -17.66
N GLN A 159 29.05 -2.09 -18.28
CA GLN A 159 27.74 -1.49 -17.97
C GLN A 159 26.58 -2.23 -18.66
N ARG A 160 26.93 -3.10 -19.61
CA ARG A 160 26.01 -3.85 -20.47
C ARG A 160 26.08 -5.34 -20.10
N ARG A 161 25.50 -6.21 -20.92
CA ARG A 161 25.51 -7.69 -20.72
C ARG A 161 26.84 -8.33 -21.10
N THR A 162 27.95 -7.64 -20.81
CA THR A 162 29.29 -7.93 -21.31
C THR A 162 30.28 -7.97 -20.16
N ALA A 163 31.11 -9.01 -20.14
CA ALA A 163 32.24 -9.13 -19.22
C ALA A 163 33.51 -9.48 -20.00
N MET A 164 34.66 -9.02 -19.54
CA MET A 164 35.96 -9.35 -20.11
C MET A 164 36.81 -10.07 -19.06
N LEU A 165 37.35 -11.24 -19.42
CA LEU A 165 38.15 -12.08 -18.53
C LEU A 165 39.53 -12.27 -19.13
N ARG A 166 40.57 -11.83 -18.41
CA ARG A 166 41.96 -12.08 -18.77
C ARG A 166 42.36 -13.52 -18.44
N LEU A 167 43.00 -14.18 -19.39
CA LEU A 167 43.60 -15.49 -19.17
C LEU A 167 44.87 -15.36 -18.30
N ASP A 168 45.00 -16.19 -17.26
CA ASP A 168 46.19 -16.19 -16.40
C ASP A 168 47.43 -16.73 -17.15
N THR A 169 48.56 -16.05 -16.98
CA THR A 169 49.89 -16.39 -17.54
C THR A 169 50.35 -17.82 -17.22
N GLN A 170 49.95 -18.37 -16.06
CA GLN A 170 50.27 -19.76 -15.65
C GLN A 170 49.58 -20.83 -16.53
N VAL A 171 48.58 -20.45 -17.34
CA VAL A 171 47.78 -21.35 -18.19
C VAL A 171 48.37 -21.50 -19.60
N LYS A 172 49.20 -20.56 -20.07
CA LYS A 172 49.74 -20.57 -21.44
C LYS A 172 50.81 -21.64 -21.72
N VAL A 173 51.42 -22.23 -20.69
CA VAL A 173 52.50 -23.22 -20.87
C VAL A 173 51.92 -24.63 -20.93
N GLY A 174 51.38 -25.00 -22.10
CA GLY A 174 51.25 -26.38 -22.57
C GLY A 174 50.27 -27.30 -21.81
N LYS A 175 49.01 -26.92 -21.70
CA LYS A 175 47.96 -27.72 -21.05
C LYS A 175 46.71 -27.84 -21.96
N THR A 176 46.07 -29.00 -21.96
CA THR A 176 44.98 -29.36 -22.88
C THR A 176 43.77 -28.41 -22.78
N LEU A 177 42.86 -28.40 -23.78
CA LEU A 177 41.63 -27.58 -23.76
C LEU A 177 40.83 -27.76 -22.46
N ASP A 178 40.69 -29.00 -22.00
CA ASP A 178 39.95 -29.34 -20.77
C ASP A 178 40.55 -28.67 -19.53
N GLN A 179 41.88 -28.59 -19.46
CA GLN A 179 42.57 -27.92 -18.35
C GLN A 179 42.38 -26.40 -18.39
N LEU A 180 42.31 -25.81 -19.59
CA LEU A 180 41.99 -24.40 -19.76
C LEU A 180 40.55 -24.12 -19.30
N LEU A 181 39.57 -24.90 -19.76
CA LEU A 181 38.17 -24.74 -19.36
C LEU A 181 37.98 -24.93 -17.85
N THR A 182 38.63 -25.94 -17.26
CA THR A 182 38.57 -26.20 -15.80
C THR A 182 39.13 -25.02 -14.99
N ASN A 183 40.18 -24.36 -15.47
CA ASN A 183 40.76 -23.20 -14.79
C ASN A 183 39.90 -21.93 -14.94
N LEU A 184 39.16 -21.80 -16.05
CA LEU A 184 38.26 -20.67 -16.28
C LEU A 184 36.92 -20.81 -15.55
N GLU A 185 36.46 -22.04 -15.33
CA GLU A 185 35.18 -22.33 -14.66
C GLU A 185 34.95 -21.54 -13.36
N PRO A 186 35.86 -21.49 -12.37
CA PRO A 186 35.62 -20.74 -11.13
C PRO A 186 35.48 -19.22 -11.37
N ARG A 187 36.19 -18.66 -12.36
CA ARG A 187 36.07 -17.24 -12.73
C ARG A 187 34.72 -16.97 -13.39
N ILE A 188 34.29 -17.86 -14.29
CA ILE A 188 32.99 -17.77 -14.95
C ILE A 188 31.86 -17.85 -13.91
N GLU A 189 31.95 -18.78 -12.96
CA GLU A 189 30.97 -18.89 -11.87
C GLU A 189 30.90 -17.60 -11.04
N GLN A 190 32.03 -16.99 -10.70
CA GLN A 190 32.06 -15.71 -9.99
C GLN A 190 31.40 -14.58 -10.80
N VAL A 191 31.64 -14.52 -12.12
CA VAL A 191 30.96 -13.55 -12.98
C VAL A 191 29.46 -13.80 -13.02
N LEU A 192 29.01 -15.06 -13.14
CA LEU A 192 27.60 -15.42 -13.09
C LEU A 192 26.94 -15.04 -11.77
N GLN A 193 27.62 -15.26 -10.64
CA GLN A 193 27.13 -14.86 -9.32
C GLN A 193 26.95 -13.34 -9.17
N VAL A 194 27.71 -12.53 -9.93
CA VAL A 194 27.60 -11.06 -9.91
C VAL A 194 26.60 -10.54 -10.95
N MET A 195 26.61 -11.05 -12.18
CA MET A 195 25.83 -10.47 -13.28
C MET A 195 24.47 -11.14 -13.52
N SER A 196 24.27 -12.37 -13.05
CA SER A 196 23.02 -13.13 -13.22
C SER A 196 22.31 -13.33 -11.88
N PHE A 197 21.42 -14.34 -11.78
CA PHE A 197 20.76 -14.67 -10.53
C PHE A 197 21.70 -15.41 -9.57
N SER A 198 21.64 -15.07 -8.29
CA SER A 198 22.41 -15.72 -7.22
C SER A 198 21.48 -16.50 -6.31
N HIS A 199 21.98 -17.59 -5.70
CA HIS A 199 21.19 -18.33 -4.73
C HIS A 199 20.73 -17.46 -3.55
N ALA A 200 21.60 -16.55 -3.08
CA ALA A 200 21.27 -15.63 -1.98
C ALA A 200 20.15 -14.65 -2.36
N ASP A 201 20.15 -14.14 -3.59
CA ASP A 201 19.16 -13.17 -4.06
C ASP A 201 17.79 -13.82 -4.25
N VAL A 202 17.77 -14.99 -4.88
CA VAL A 202 16.54 -15.73 -5.16
C VAL A 202 15.92 -16.25 -3.85
N THR A 203 16.73 -16.72 -2.91
CA THR A 203 16.23 -17.11 -1.57
C THR A 203 15.74 -15.91 -0.76
N ALA A 204 16.41 -14.75 -0.85
CA ALA A 204 15.93 -13.52 -0.23
C ALA A 204 14.57 -13.07 -0.80
N ALA A 205 14.34 -13.24 -2.11
CA ALA A 205 13.06 -12.97 -2.76
C ALA A 205 11.93 -13.90 -2.27
N LEU A 206 12.27 -15.10 -1.80
CA LEU A 206 11.33 -16.09 -1.23
C LEU A 206 11.08 -15.93 0.28
N SER A 207 11.64 -14.91 0.92
CA SER A 207 11.59 -14.72 2.38
C SER A 207 10.17 -14.64 2.98
N ASP A 208 9.16 -14.25 2.20
CA ASP A 208 7.76 -14.24 2.64
C ASP A 208 7.15 -15.65 2.69
N ARG A 209 7.64 -16.58 1.86
CA ARG A 209 7.13 -17.96 1.74
C ARG A 209 7.92 -18.92 2.62
N VAL A 210 9.24 -18.76 2.67
CA VAL A 210 10.16 -19.65 3.38
C VAL A 210 10.69 -18.96 4.62
N ARG A 211 10.61 -19.65 5.77
CA ARG A 211 11.34 -19.24 6.98
C ARG A 211 12.82 -19.50 6.78
N LEU A 212 13.56 -18.49 6.34
CA LEU A 212 15.02 -18.57 6.22
C LEU A 212 15.62 -19.03 7.57
N ILE A 213 16.37 -20.15 7.54
CA ILE A 213 17.20 -20.61 8.66
C ILE A 213 18.27 -19.53 8.89
N PRO A 214 18.64 -19.17 10.13
CA PRO A 214 19.47 -17.99 10.39
C PRO A 214 20.91 -18.16 9.87
N GLY A 215 21.14 -17.86 8.60
CA GLY A 215 22.42 -17.38 8.07
C GLY A 215 22.62 -15.92 8.48
N SER A 216 23.88 -15.47 8.59
CA SER A 216 24.35 -14.18 9.13
C SER A 216 23.28 -13.08 9.27
N LYS A 217 23.14 -12.52 10.48
CA LYS A 217 22.17 -11.44 10.82
C LYS A 217 22.14 -10.28 9.81
N GLU A 218 23.21 -10.06 9.07
CA GLU A 218 23.38 -9.05 8.03
C GLU A 218 22.56 -9.35 6.77
N SER A 219 22.53 -10.59 6.29
CA SER A 219 21.79 -10.99 5.08
C SER A 219 20.27 -10.85 5.25
N ILE A 220 19.75 -11.14 6.45
CA ILE A 220 18.32 -10.96 6.79
C ILE A 220 17.97 -9.47 6.93
N ALA A 221 18.86 -8.67 7.53
CA ALA A 221 18.67 -7.23 7.65
C ALA A 221 18.62 -6.54 6.28
N ASP A 222 19.45 -7.00 5.33
CA ASP A 222 19.47 -6.48 3.96
C ASP A 222 18.28 -6.94 3.12
N SER A 223 17.79 -8.17 3.27
CA SER A 223 16.52 -8.61 2.69
C SER A 223 15.32 -7.81 3.22
N MET A 224 15.29 -7.52 4.53
CA MET A 224 14.24 -6.69 5.16
C MET A 224 14.30 -5.21 4.76
N ARG A 225 15.41 -4.73 4.18
CA ARG A 225 15.63 -3.32 3.78
C ARG A 225 14.99 -2.93 2.46
N THR A 226 14.79 -3.90 1.57
CA THR A 226 14.22 -3.66 0.23
C THR A 226 12.70 -3.49 0.28
N PHE A 227 12.17 -2.63 -0.60
CA PHE A 227 10.73 -2.58 -0.84
C PHE A 227 10.27 -3.85 -1.54
N LYS A 228 9.06 -4.30 -1.21
CA LYS A 228 8.41 -5.39 -1.93
C LYS A 228 8.05 -4.98 -3.35
N SER A 229 7.91 -5.94 -4.24
CA SER A 229 7.48 -5.69 -5.61
C SER A 229 6.09 -5.05 -5.61
N SER A 230 5.94 -4.00 -6.40
CA SER A 230 4.68 -3.29 -6.57
C SER A 230 4.54 -2.88 -8.04
N PRO A 231 3.32 -2.89 -8.61
CA PRO A 231 3.10 -2.43 -9.97
C PRO A 231 3.42 -0.93 -10.15
N GLY A 232 3.45 -0.17 -9.06
CA GLY A 232 3.97 1.19 -9.08
C GLY A 232 4.55 1.66 -7.75
N TYR A 233 5.39 2.68 -7.82
CA TYR A 233 6.01 3.37 -6.69
C TYR A 233 5.83 4.87 -6.84
N GLU A 234 5.71 5.56 -5.72
CA GLU A 234 5.63 7.01 -5.68
C GLU A 234 6.89 7.55 -4.99
N ILE A 235 7.63 8.44 -5.63
CA ILE A 235 8.88 9.01 -5.13
C ILE A 235 8.62 10.46 -4.76
N THR A 236 8.76 10.81 -3.48
CA THR A 236 8.53 12.18 -3.01
C THR A 236 9.83 12.82 -2.52
N PHE A 237 10.25 13.91 -3.16
CA PHE A 237 11.39 14.72 -2.73
C PHE A 237 10.93 15.91 -1.88
N SER A 238 11.38 15.99 -0.63
CA SER A 238 10.96 17.01 0.33
C SER A 238 12.13 17.83 0.85
N LEU A 239 12.10 19.15 0.67
CA LEU A 239 13.06 20.08 1.29
C LEU A 239 12.47 20.63 2.59
N LEU A 240 13.13 20.42 3.73
CA LEU A 240 12.77 21.00 5.01
C LEU A 240 13.66 22.20 5.33
N ASN A 241 13.05 23.37 5.44
CA ASN A 241 13.69 24.61 5.87
C ASN A 241 13.02 25.14 7.15
N PRO A 242 13.61 24.92 8.33
CA PRO A 242 13.09 25.40 9.61
C PRO A 242 13.27 26.93 9.80
N ASP A 243 14.22 27.57 9.12
CA ASP A 243 14.58 28.98 9.30
C ASP A 243 14.72 29.76 7.98
N PRO A 244 13.60 30.01 7.27
CA PRO A 244 13.62 30.78 6.03
C PRO A 244 13.97 32.28 6.22
N LYS A 245 14.18 32.73 7.46
CA LYS A 245 14.59 34.11 7.74
C LYS A 245 16.10 34.28 7.60
N SER A 246 16.88 33.26 7.95
CA SER A 246 18.34 33.29 7.87
C SER A 246 18.85 32.94 6.48
N HIS A 247 18.16 32.08 5.74
CA HIS A 247 18.60 31.70 4.39
C HIS A 247 17.43 31.44 3.43
N ARG A 248 17.60 31.89 2.19
CA ARG A 248 16.74 31.53 1.06
C ARG A 248 17.45 30.44 0.26
N LEU A 249 16.82 29.27 0.19
CA LEU A 249 17.36 28.12 -0.51
C LEU A 249 16.86 28.09 -1.94
N HIS A 250 17.77 28.10 -2.90
CA HIS A 250 17.48 27.76 -4.27
C HIS A 250 17.76 26.27 -4.50
N TRP A 251 16.69 25.54 -4.83
CA TRP A 251 16.66 24.10 -4.99
C TRP A 251 16.05 23.82 -6.38
N ASP A 252 16.90 23.53 -7.35
CA ASP A 252 16.48 23.17 -8.70
C ASP A 252 16.23 21.66 -8.79
N ILE A 253 15.09 21.23 -8.25
CA ILE A 253 14.69 19.82 -8.28
C ILE A 253 14.15 19.37 -9.62
N GLU A 254 13.55 20.26 -10.38
CA GLU A 254 13.01 19.92 -11.70
C GLU A 254 14.14 19.53 -12.63
N GLY A 255 15.18 20.38 -12.75
CA GLY A 255 16.38 20.05 -13.50
C GLY A 255 17.12 18.84 -12.92
N ALA A 256 17.14 18.66 -11.60
CA ALA A 256 17.77 17.50 -10.98
C ALA A 256 17.02 16.18 -11.27
N VAL A 257 15.69 16.19 -11.24
CA VAL A 257 14.87 15.01 -11.55
C VAL A 257 15.04 14.63 -13.02
N GLU A 258 15.00 15.60 -13.93
CA GLU A 258 15.16 15.36 -15.37
C GLU A 258 16.54 14.79 -15.71
N ASN A 259 17.60 15.32 -15.09
CA ASN A 259 18.97 14.89 -15.39
C ASN A 259 19.40 13.60 -14.69
N TYR A 260 18.94 13.35 -13.46
CA TYR A 260 19.45 12.25 -12.63
C TYR A 260 18.43 11.12 -12.38
N ILE A 261 17.16 11.45 -12.14
CA ILE A 261 16.15 10.46 -11.74
C ILE A 261 15.41 9.89 -12.95
N HIS A 262 15.02 10.73 -13.91
CA HIS A 262 14.27 10.31 -15.10
C HIS A 262 15.02 9.26 -15.93
N PRO A 263 16.35 9.34 -16.14
CA PRO A 263 17.10 8.27 -16.82
C PRO A 263 17.03 6.92 -16.09
N LEU A 264 17.07 6.93 -14.75
CA LEU A 264 16.96 5.71 -13.94
C LEU A 264 15.55 5.13 -13.99
N VAL A 265 14.55 5.97 -13.76
CA VAL A 265 13.13 5.58 -13.75
C VAL A 265 12.67 5.07 -15.11
N SER A 266 13.06 5.73 -16.20
CA SER A 266 12.74 5.27 -17.56
C SER A 266 13.32 3.90 -17.86
N LYS A 267 14.53 3.61 -17.35
CA LYS A 267 15.15 2.29 -17.46
C LYS A 267 14.47 1.22 -16.60
N LEU A 268 13.89 1.62 -15.46
CA LEU A 268 13.14 0.73 -14.56
C LEU A 268 11.66 0.56 -14.94
N ALA A 269 11.18 1.26 -15.98
CA ALA A 269 9.80 1.17 -16.45
C ALA A 269 9.29 -0.27 -16.73
N PRO A 270 10.13 -1.24 -17.18
CA PRO A 270 9.68 -2.63 -17.32
C PRO A 270 9.33 -3.31 -15.98
N VAL A 271 9.88 -2.83 -14.86
CA VAL A 271 9.71 -3.41 -13.52
C VAL A 271 8.46 -2.83 -12.84
N ALA A 272 8.29 -1.51 -12.90
CA ALA A 272 7.20 -0.80 -12.22
C ALA A 272 6.95 0.59 -12.82
N ASN A 273 5.76 1.13 -12.58
CA ASN A 273 5.43 2.52 -12.88
C ASN A 273 5.90 3.43 -11.74
N PHE A 274 6.45 4.59 -12.06
CA PHE A 274 6.92 5.54 -11.07
C PHE A 274 6.20 6.88 -11.23
N SER A 275 5.68 7.42 -10.13
CA SER A 275 5.26 8.82 -10.03
C SER A 275 6.26 9.58 -9.17
N ILE A 276 6.54 10.84 -9.54
CA ILE A 276 7.52 11.67 -8.83
C ILE A 276 6.84 12.96 -8.40
N ASP A 277 6.92 13.24 -7.11
CA ASP A 277 6.41 14.47 -6.51
C ASP A 277 7.55 15.21 -5.80
N SER A 278 7.45 16.53 -5.73
CA SER A 278 8.38 17.35 -4.96
C SER A 278 7.65 18.41 -4.14
N GLN A 279 8.21 18.73 -2.97
CA GLN A 279 7.63 19.73 -2.08
C GLN A 279 8.70 20.45 -1.24
N MET A 280 8.38 21.67 -0.83
CA MET A 280 9.17 22.44 0.13
C MET A 280 8.34 22.76 1.37
N LEU A 281 8.89 22.44 2.55
CA LEU A 281 8.24 22.66 3.84
C LEU A 281 9.02 23.69 4.64
N TYR A 282 8.38 24.85 4.86
CA TYR A 282 8.93 25.92 5.68
C TYR A 282 8.52 25.78 7.14
N TYR A 283 9.39 26.23 8.05
CA TYR A 283 9.22 26.16 9.51
C TYR A 283 9.04 24.73 10.04
N ALA A 284 9.52 23.74 9.28
CA ALA A 284 9.43 22.33 9.61
C ALA A 284 10.76 21.83 10.21
N MET A 285 10.74 21.53 11.50
CA MET A 285 11.86 20.90 12.21
C MET A 285 11.77 19.36 12.19
N LEU A 286 12.90 18.66 12.29
CA LEU A 286 13.00 17.19 12.34
C LEU A 286 12.28 16.55 13.55
N GLY A 287 11.84 17.33 14.53
CA GLY A 287 11.14 16.81 15.72
C GLY A 287 12.02 16.07 16.72
N VAL A 288 13.35 16.06 16.50
CA VAL A 288 14.37 15.52 17.41
C VAL A 288 15.35 16.64 17.75
N ASN A 289 15.72 16.73 19.03
CA ASN A 289 16.64 17.75 19.50
C ASN A 289 18.10 17.27 19.33
N PRO A 290 18.93 17.99 18.56
CA PRO A 290 20.33 17.63 18.39
C PRO A 290 21.13 17.89 19.68
N ARG A 291 22.19 17.10 19.88
CA ARG A 291 23.09 17.27 21.03
C ARG A 291 24.29 18.11 20.62
N LEU A 292 24.60 19.15 21.40
CA LEU A 292 25.80 19.95 21.19
C LEU A 292 27.04 19.18 21.68
N ASP A 293 28.01 18.99 20.79
CA ASP A 293 29.34 18.51 21.15
C ASP A 293 30.28 19.71 21.34
N SER A 294 30.55 20.02 22.61
CA SER A 294 31.40 21.14 23.00
C SER A 294 32.85 21.02 22.51
N SER A 295 33.31 19.82 22.14
CA SER A 295 34.68 19.62 21.65
C SER A 295 34.86 20.03 20.19
N ARG A 296 33.77 20.03 19.40
CA ARG A 296 33.78 20.26 17.95
C ARG A 296 32.98 21.48 17.52
N SER A 297 32.31 22.15 18.47
CA SER A 297 31.38 23.26 18.19
C SER A 297 30.35 22.88 17.12
N ALA A 298 29.85 21.64 17.19
CA ALA A 298 28.93 21.08 16.20
C ALA A 298 27.79 20.32 16.90
N TYR A 299 26.67 20.20 16.21
CA TYR A 299 25.51 19.47 16.66
C TYR A 299 25.50 18.06 16.08
N ILE A 300 25.05 17.10 16.89
CA ILE A 300 25.13 15.68 16.55
C ILE A 300 23.75 15.02 16.71
N LEU A 301 23.39 14.19 15.74
CA LEU A 301 22.26 13.27 15.78
C LEU A 301 22.73 11.82 15.69
N ASN A 302 22.27 10.98 16.61
CA ASN A 302 22.56 9.55 16.59
C ASN A 302 21.60 8.83 15.64
N ALA A 303 22.10 7.87 14.85
CA ALA A 303 21.28 7.06 13.94
C ALA A 303 20.06 6.42 14.64
N ASP A 304 20.21 5.97 15.89
CA ASP A 304 19.10 5.39 16.68
C ASP A 304 17.93 6.36 16.90
N SER A 305 18.23 7.66 16.99
CA SER A 305 17.21 8.70 17.17
C SER A 305 16.53 9.13 15.87
N LEU A 306 17.11 8.80 14.71
CA LEU A 306 16.59 9.20 13.40
C LEU A 306 15.33 8.41 13.01
N ALA A 307 15.16 7.18 13.51
CA ALA A 307 13.90 6.45 13.33
C ALA A 307 12.69 7.20 13.95
N HIS A 308 12.92 7.97 15.01
CA HIS A 308 11.87 8.78 15.65
C HIS A 308 11.51 10.06 14.88
N VAL A 309 12.32 10.46 13.89
CA VAL A 309 12.05 11.61 13.00
C VAL A 309 10.91 11.30 12.03
N ILE A 310 10.71 10.02 11.69
CA ILE A 310 9.79 9.59 10.63
C ILE A 310 8.36 10.05 10.94
N ASN A 311 7.80 9.70 12.11
CA ASN A 311 6.40 10.00 12.41
C ASN A 311 6.10 11.51 12.47
N PRO A 312 6.91 12.37 13.13
CA PRO A 312 6.69 13.82 13.11
C PRO A 312 6.80 14.45 11.72
N VAL A 313 7.69 13.94 10.88
CA VAL A 313 7.84 14.40 9.50
C VAL A 313 6.66 13.93 8.65
N GLU A 314 6.30 12.65 8.72
CA GLU A 314 5.18 12.05 7.98
C GLU A 314 3.85 12.76 8.27
N ALA A 315 3.61 13.16 9.52
CA ALA A 315 2.43 13.96 9.87
C ALA A 315 2.38 15.34 9.18
N ARG A 316 3.50 15.82 8.64
CA ARG A 316 3.63 17.11 7.93
C ARG A 316 3.80 16.95 6.42
N LEU A 317 4.22 15.78 5.95
CA LEU A 317 4.19 15.44 4.53
C LEU A 317 2.70 15.38 4.12
N GLY A 318 2.34 15.96 2.97
CA GLY A 318 0.98 15.88 2.44
C GLY A 318 0.52 14.42 2.40
N SER A 319 -0.72 14.14 2.79
CA SER A 319 -1.21 12.76 2.86
C SER A 319 -1.32 12.16 1.46
N ASN A 320 -0.41 11.25 1.09
CA ASN A 320 -0.51 10.43 -0.13
C ASN A 320 -1.61 9.36 -0.04
N ALA A 321 -2.60 9.56 0.86
CA ALA A 321 -3.69 8.66 1.20
C ALA A 321 -4.69 8.38 0.05
N ALA A 322 -4.40 8.87 -1.15
CA ALA A 322 -5.15 8.61 -2.37
C ALA A 322 -4.55 7.46 -3.22
N SER A 323 -3.28 7.13 -3.03
CA SER A 323 -2.55 6.15 -3.83
C SER A 323 -2.46 4.80 -3.12
N SER A 324 -2.68 3.70 -3.86
CA SER A 324 -2.43 2.34 -3.38
C SER A 324 -0.95 1.94 -3.49
N ASN A 325 -0.12 2.79 -4.11
CA ASN A 325 1.29 2.50 -4.34
C ASN A 325 2.13 2.85 -3.11
N PRO A 326 3.18 2.05 -2.80
CA PRO A 326 4.16 2.39 -1.78
C PRO A 326 4.90 3.70 -2.12
N VAL A 327 5.11 4.53 -1.09
CA VAL A 327 5.78 5.83 -1.19
C VAL A 327 7.23 5.73 -0.69
N LEU A 328 8.15 6.29 -1.47
CA LEU A 328 9.57 6.45 -1.22
C LEU A 328 9.87 7.91 -0.90
N ASN A 329 10.17 8.22 0.35
CA ASN A 329 10.37 9.59 0.84
C ASN A 329 11.86 9.97 0.86
N PHE A 330 12.27 10.94 0.05
CA PHE A 330 13.62 11.51 0.09
C PHE A 330 13.60 12.93 0.64
N LEU A 331 14.24 13.11 1.79
CA LEU A 331 14.18 14.34 2.55
C LEU A 331 15.54 15.02 2.62
N LEU A 332 15.61 16.29 2.18
CA LEU A 332 16.75 17.16 2.45
C LEU A 332 16.41 18.07 3.62
N TYR A 333 17.17 17.99 4.70
CA TYR A 333 17.05 18.88 5.84
C TYR A 333 18.20 19.89 5.84
N VAL A 334 17.84 21.18 5.85
CA VAL A 334 18.81 22.26 6.07
C VAL A 334 18.64 22.76 7.51
N PRO A 335 19.64 22.60 8.40
CA PRO A 335 19.53 23.06 9.78
C PRO A 335 19.38 24.58 9.88
N ASP A 336 18.74 25.05 10.95
CA ASP A 336 18.74 26.47 11.29
C ASP A 336 20.15 26.94 11.70
N ALA A 337 20.39 28.26 11.64
CA ALA A 337 21.69 28.83 11.93
C ALA A 337 22.22 28.47 13.33
N ASN A 338 21.32 28.32 14.33
CA ASN A 338 21.69 28.03 15.71
C ASN A 338 22.06 26.56 15.95
N HIS A 339 21.54 25.63 15.14
CA HIS A 339 21.85 24.20 15.21
C HIS A 339 22.72 23.71 14.05
N SER A 340 23.42 24.63 13.36
CA SER A 340 24.37 24.33 12.29
C SER A 340 25.81 24.51 12.77
N PRO A 341 26.77 23.66 12.38
CA PRO A 341 26.62 22.46 11.55
C PRO A 341 26.05 21.28 12.33
N LEU A 342 25.27 20.45 11.63
CA LEU A 342 24.63 19.25 12.15
C LEU A 342 25.19 17.99 11.45
N PHE A 343 25.66 17.02 12.24
CA PHE A 343 26.24 15.78 11.72
C PHE A 343 25.51 14.54 12.26
N ILE A 344 25.36 13.55 11.38
CA ILE A 344 24.82 12.23 11.74
C ILE A 344 25.95 11.30 12.16
N GLN A 345 25.77 10.61 13.29
CA GLN A 345 26.64 9.55 13.76
C GLN A 345 26.02 8.17 13.57
N ASN A 346 26.83 7.22 13.13
CA ASN A 346 26.46 5.81 13.06
C ASN A 346 26.40 5.19 14.48
N HIS A 347 25.98 3.92 14.58
CA HIS A 347 25.92 3.20 15.86
C HIS A 347 27.29 3.10 16.58
N ASN A 348 28.39 3.22 15.84
CA ASN A 348 29.75 3.23 16.36
C ASN A 348 30.24 4.64 16.77
N LYS A 349 29.34 5.63 16.82
CA LYS A 349 29.64 7.05 17.12
C LYS A 349 30.65 7.70 16.16
N GLN A 350 30.80 7.16 14.97
CA GLN A 350 31.59 7.75 13.89
C GLN A 350 30.68 8.57 13.00
N GLU A 351 31.19 9.70 12.51
CA GLU A 351 30.47 10.55 11.57
C GLU A 351 30.27 9.84 10.25
N VAL A 352 29.06 9.96 9.70
CA VAL A 352 28.73 9.39 8.40
C VAL A 352 29.22 10.35 7.30
N PRO A 353 30.10 9.92 6.37
CA PRO A 353 30.69 10.82 5.36
C PRO A 353 29.68 11.54 4.46
N SER A 354 28.57 10.87 4.13
CA SER A 354 27.49 11.45 3.31
C SER A 354 26.54 12.36 4.10
N ASN A 355 26.66 12.42 5.43
CA ASN A 355 25.73 13.07 6.34
C ASN A 355 24.25 12.71 6.07
N ALA A 356 24.02 11.44 5.72
CA ALA A 356 22.71 10.94 5.34
C ALA A 356 22.41 9.58 6.00
N PHE A 357 21.12 9.33 6.22
CA PHE A 357 20.58 8.11 6.79
C PHE A 357 19.45 7.62 5.90
N HIS A 358 19.24 6.31 5.83
CA HIS A 358 18.08 5.75 5.15
C HIS A 358 17.31 4.85 6.13
N SER A 359 15.99 4.87 6.00
CA SER A 359 15.10 3.99 6.74
C SER A 359 14.54 2.93 5.80
N PRO A 360 14.66 1.63 6.16
CA PRO A 360 14.00 0.54 5.44
C PRO A 360 12.54 0.86 5.18
N ARG A 361 12.06 0.61 3.95
CA ARG A 361 10.64 0.73 3.57
C ARG A 361 10.01 2.12 3.77
N TRP A 362 10.82 3.16 3.95
CA TRP A 362 10.34 4.54 4.04
C TRP A 362 11.06 5.47 3.08
N GLY A 363 12.40 5.43 3.06
CA GLY A 363 13.17 6.36 2.23
C GLY A 363 14.49 6.83 2.84
N GLY A 364 14.94 8.03 2.44
CA GLY A 364 16.23 8.61 2.79
C GLY A 364 16.11 10.01 3.40
N ILE A 365 16.98 10.33 4.35
CA ILE A 365 17.13 11.66 4.97
C ILE A 365 18.58 12.11 4.81
N MET A 366 18.81 13.29 4.27
CA MET A 366 20.13 13.92 4.16
C MET A 366 20.13 15.26 4.88
N VAL A 367 21.19 15.52 5.64
CA VAL A 367 21.41 16.81 6.31
C VAL A 367 22.43 17.63 5.51
N TYR A 368 22.02 18.82 5.06
CA TYR A 368 22.84 19.73 4.26
C TYR A 368 23.21 20.97 5.08
N ASN A 369 24.47 21.02 5.51
CA ASN A 369 24.98 22.12 6.31
C ASN A 369 25.30 23.33 5.43
N VAL A 370 24.80 24.50 5.84
CA VAL A 370 24.96 25.77 5.12
C VAL A 370 25.81 26.80 5.88
N ASN A 371 26.40 26.42 7.02
CA ASN A 371 27.18 27.33 7.87
C ASN A 371 28.37 27.99 7.16
N SER A 372 28.97 27.33 6.16
CA SER A 372 30.08 27.88 5.39
C SER A 372 29.69 29.05 4.48
N PHE A 373 28.40 29.27 4.25
CA PHE A 373 27.89 30.35 3.41
C PHE A 373 27.55 31.62 4.21
N TYR A 374 27.58 31.57 5.55
CA TYR A 374 27.37 32.75 6.38
C TYR A 374 28.68 33.51 6.58
N GLY A 375 28.74 34.74 6.08
CA GLY A 375 29.76 35.73 6.39
C GLY A 375 29.47 36.46 7.72
N PRO A 376 30.50 37.11 8.32
CA PRO A 376 30.35 37.85 9.57
C PRO A 376 29.45 39.10 9.47
N ASP A 377 29.27 39.67 8.26
CA ASP A 377 28.54 40.92 8.01
C ASP A 377 27.35 40.77 7.03
N ASP A 378 26.87 39.53 6.82
CA ASP A 378 25.83 39.28 5.82
C ASP A 378 24.45 39.82 6.21
N THR A 379 23.76 40.44 5.25
CA THR A 379 22.35 40.80 5.40
C THR A 379 21.47 39.58 5.17
N PHE A 380 20.77 39.15 6.22
CA PHE A 380 19.81 38.04 6.13
C PHE A 380 18.53 38.44 5.34
N PRO A 381 17.92 37.49 4.59
CA PRO A 381 18.35 36.11 4.37
C PRO A 381 19.51 36.00 3.35
N VAL A 382 20.45 35.10 3.61
CA VAL A 382 21.51 34.76 2.63
C VAL A 382 20.91 33.85 1.55
N ASP A 383 21.09 34.21 0.28
CA ASP A 383 20.69 33.36 -0.85
C ASP A 383 21.71 32.24 -1.02
N ILE A 384 21.25 30.98 -1.02
CA ILE A 384 22.10 29.79 -1.06
C ILE A 384 21.62 28.84 -2.15
N ASP A 385 22.50 28.56 -3.11
CA ASP A 385 22.28 27.56 -4.14
C ASP A 385 22.69 26.17 -3.63
N ILE A 386 21.73 25.24 -3.57
CA ILE A 386 22.00 23.87 -3.13
C ILE A 386 22.71 23.12 -4.24
N ASN A 387 23.83 22.45 -3.91
CA ASN A 387 24.53 21.58 -4.85
C ASN A 387 23.71 20.29 -5.10
N MET A 388 22.87 20.32 -6.13
CA MET A 388 21.98 19.22 -6.48
C MET A 388 22.74 17.95 -6.90
N ALA A 389 23.93 18.06 -7.50
CA ALA A 389 24.73 16.88 -7.86
C ALA A 389 25.16 16.07 -6.62
N LYS A 390 25.55 16.77 -5.54
CA LYS A 390 25.87 16.12 -4.25
C LYS A 390 24.65 15.46 -3.63
N VAL A 391 23.51 16.15 -3.63
CA VAL A 391 22.25 15.65 -3.04
C VAL A 391 21.72 14.45 -3.82
N MET A 392 21.64 14.55 -5.15
CA MET A 392 21.15 13.47 -6.00
C MET A 392 22.07 12.26 -6.01
N GLY A 393 23.39 12.43 -5.90
CA GLY A 393 24.30 11.29 -5.74
C GLY A 393 23.97 10.43 -4.51
N VAL A 394 23.62 11.07 -3.39
CA VAL A 394 23.20 10.37 -2.16
C VAL A 394 21.81 9.74 -2.33
N PHE A 395 20.85 10.48 -2.88
CA PHE A 395 19.48 9.97 -3.07
C PHE A 395 19.41 8.82 -4.08
N LEU A 396 20.18 8.87 -5.17
CA LEU A 396 20.29 7.77 -6.13
C LEU A 396 20.87 6.51 -5.49
N ALA A 397 21.92 6.65 -4.68
CA ALA A 397 22.50 5.51 -3.96
C ALA A 397 21.48 4.89 -2.99
N GLN A 398 20.74 5.71 -2.25
CA GLN A 398 19.68 5.25 -1.36
C GLN A 398 18.51 4.61 -2.12
N LEU A 399 18.10 5.19 -3.25
CA LEU A 399 17.03 4.66 -4.09
C LEU A 399 17.38 3.28 -4.64
N ARG A 400 18.60 3.09 -5.14
CA ARG A 400 19.10 1.78 -5.60
C ARG A 400 19.04 0.72 -4.50
N LEU A 401 19.48 1.06 -3.29
CA LEU A 401 19.40 0.16 -2.14
C LEU A 401 17.95 -0.21 -1.79
N LEU A 402 17.04 0.77 -1.78
CA LEU A 402 15.63 0.55 -1.46
C LEU A 402 14.90 -0.28 -2.52
N LEU A 403 15.26 -0.13 -3.79
CA LEU A 403 14.73 -0.94 -4.89
C LEU A 403 15.32 -2.37 -4.93
N GLY A 404 16.35 -2.65 -4.14
CA GLY A 404 17.01 -3.95 -4.09
C GLY A 404 18.08 -4.16 -5.17
N VAL A 405 18.59 -3.08 -5.77
CA VAL A 405 19.78 -3.12 -6.62
C VAL A 405 20.99 -3.24 -5.67
N GLN A 406 21.38 -4.48 -5.37
CA GLN A 406 22.45 -4.76 -4.41
C GLN A 406 23.83 -4.44 -5.00
N SER A 407 24.67 -3.76 -4.22
CA SER A 407 26.10 -3.69 -4.47
C SER A 407 26.76 -4.96 -3.91
N SER A 408 26.86 -6.02 -4.72
CA SER A 408 27.61 -7.22 -4.32
C SER A 408 29.06 -6.86 -4.04
N LEU A 409 29.64 -7.35 -2.94
CA LEU A 409 31.09 -7.21 -2.71
C LEU A 409 31.83 -7.92 -3.86
N LEU A 410 32.53 -7.13 -4.67
CA LEU A 410 33.28 -7.67 -5.80
C LEU A 410 34.38 -8.60 -5.31
N PRO A 411 34.55 -9.79 -5.92
CA PRO A 411 35.69 -10.65 -5.64
C PRO A 411 37.01 -9.91 -5.93
N PRO A 412 38.12 -10.32 -5.28
CA PRO A 412 39.43 -9.75 -5.57
C PRO A 412 39.80 -9.94 -7.06
N GLY A 413 40.38 -8.92 -7.68
CA GLY A 413 40.75 -8.93 -9.10
C GLY A 413 39.61 -8.57 -10.07
N PHE A 414 38.43 -8.21 -9.56
CA PHE A 414 37.31 -7.71 -10.37
C PHE A 414 37.28 -6.19 -10.39
N LEU A 415 37.00 -5.63 -11.56
CA LEU A 415 36.71 -4.22 -11.77
C LEU A 415 35.33 -4.09 -12.38
N MET A 416 34.47 -3.28 -11.78
CA MET A 416 33.16 -2.96 -12.34
C MET A 416 33.20 -1.58 -13.01
N ALA A 417 32.54 -1.46 -14.15
CA ALA A 417 32.40 -0.19 -14.83
C ALA A 417 31.66 0.82 -13.92
N PRO A 418 32.06 2.11 -13.94
CA PRO A 418 31.34 3.14 -13.20
C PRO A 418 29.90 3.25 -13.71
N CYS A 419 28.99 3.75 -12.89
CA CYS A 419 27.58 3.89 -13.28
C CYS A 419 27.42 4.87 -14.45
N ASN A 420 26.54 4.55 -15.39
CA ASN A 420 26.20 5.39 -16.53
C ASN A 420 25.30 6.56 -16.13
N THR A 421 24.98 7.42 -17.10
CA THR A 421 24.00 8.51 -16.95
C THR A 421 22.62 8.01 -16.51
N PHE A 422 22.28 6.75 -16.81
CA PHE A 422 21.03 6.11 -16.40
C PHE A 422 21.04 5.60 -14.95
N GLY A 423 22.17 5.69 -14.25
CA GLY A 423 22.29 5.26 -12.85
C GLY A 423 22.19 3.75 -12.60
N LEU A 424 22.12 2.91 -13.64
CA LEU A 424 21.94 1.46 -13.56
C LEU A 424 22.55 0.74 -14.78
N ALA A 425 23.23 -0.38 -14.58
CA ALA A 425 23.72 -1.25 -15.66
C ALA A 425 22.59 -2.15 -16.23
N ASP A 426 22.73 -2.66 -17.45
CA ASP A 426 21.70 -3.52 -18.05
C ASP A 426 21.58 -4.87 -17.33
N TRP A 427 22.70 -5.44 -16.90
CA TRP A 427 22.72 -6.70 -16.13
C TRP A 427 22.15 -6.51 -14.72
N GLU A 428 22.28 -5.32 -14.11
CA GLU A 428 21.66 -5.02 -12.81
C GLU A 428 20.13 -5.00 -12.93
N LEU A 429 19.60 -4.47 -14.03
CA LEU A 429 18.17 -4.51 -14.35
C LEU A 429 17.70 -5.95 -14.53
N ASP A 430 18.43 -6.76 -15.30
CA ASP A 430 18.09 -8.16 -15.52
C ASP A 430 18.10 -8.93 -14.18
N ARG A 431 19.13 -8.74 -13.35
CA ARG A 431 19.20 -9.35 -12.00
C ARG A 431 18.01 -8.96 -11.13
N LEU A 432 17.60 -7.68 -11.16
CA LEU A 432 16.40 -7.21 -10.45
C LEU A 432 15.14 -7.88 -11.00
N MET A 433 14.98 -7.99 -12.31
CA MET A 433 13.84 -8.63 -12.97
C MET A 433 13.71 -10.11 -12.58
N TRP A 434 14.81 -10.85 -12.48
CA TRP A 434 14.80 -12.24 -11.98
C TRP A 434 14.26 -12.30 -10.54
N SER A 435 14.82 -11.50 -9.64
CA SER A 435 14.42 -11.47 -8.23
C SER A 435 12.95 -11.10 -8.07
N ARG A 436 12.48 -10.05 -8.77
CA ARG A 436 11.07 -9.60 -8.73
C ARG A 436 10.10 -10.59 -9.34
N SER A 437 10.49 -11.28 -10.41
CA SER A 437 9.64 -12.32 -11.01
C SER A 437 9.43 -13.49 -10.04
N VAL A 438 10.50 -13.92 -9.36
CA VAL A 438 10.40 -14.97 -8.33
C VAL A 438 9.55 -14.51 -7.14
N GLU A 439 9.78 -13.30 -6.62
CA GLU A 439 8.97 -12.72 -5.53
C GLU A 439 7.49 -12.65 -5.88
N ASN A 440 7.17 -12.18 -7.09
CA ASN A 440 5.78 -12.05 -7.57
C ASN A 440 5.10 -13.39 -7.76
N ILE A 441 5.78 -14.37 -8.38
CA ILE A 441 5.23 -15.72 -8.54
C ILE A 441 5.02 -16.37 -7.18
N ALA A 442 5.98 -16.27 -6.25
CA ALA A 442 5.85 -16.84 -4.92
C ALA A 442 4.68 -16.21 -4.14
N THR A 443 4.54 -14.89 -4.20
CA THR A 443 3.45 -14.15 -3.55
C THR A 443 2.09 -14.53 -4.15
N ALA A 444 1.98 -14.50 -5.48
CA ALA A 444 0.74 -14.81 -6.19
C ALA A 444 0.31 -16.28 -6.01
N THR A 445 1.26 -17.21 -5.99
CA THR A 445 0.99 -18.61 -5.69
C THR A 445 0.47 -18.79 -4.27
N THR A 446 1.09 -18.12 -3.29
CA THR A 446 0.67 -18.17 -1.88
C THR A 446 -0.73 -17.60 -1.71
N THR A 447 -1.06 -16.48 -2.37
CA THR A 447 -2.38 -15.84 -2.28
C THR A 447 -3.47 -16.69 -2.93
N ILE A 448 -3.24 -17.25 -4.12
CA ILE A 448 -4.23 -18.11 -4.80
C ILE A 448 -4.44 -19.42 -4.03
N THR A 449 -3.36 -20.02 -3.50
CA THR A 449 -3.47 -21.24 -2.67
C THR A 449 -4.27 -20.97 -1.40
N SER A 450 -4.01 -19.84 -0.73
CA SER A 450 -4.78 -19.42 0.45
C SER A 450 -6.25 -19.16 0.14
N LEU A 451 -6.53 -18.53 -1.01
CA LEU A 451 -7.89 -18.29 -1.48
C LEU A 451 -8.62 -19.60 -1.78
N ALA A 452 -7.98 -20.55 -2.45
CA ALA A 452 -8.55 -21.86 -2.75
C ALA A 452 -8.88 -22.64 -1.47
N GLN A 453 -7.97 -22.64 -0.47
CA GLN A 453 -8.19 -23.28 0.82
C GLN A 453 -9.35 -22.64 1.60
N LEU A 454 -9.47 -21.31 1.61
CA LEU A 454 -10.59 -20.62 2.25
C LEU A 454 -11.92 -20.94 1.58
N LEU A 455 -11.95 -21.01 0.25
CA LEU A 455 -13.16 -21.35 -0.49
C LEU A 455 -13.56 -22.82 -0.30
N ASP A 456 -12.61 -23.73 -0.10
CA ASP A 456 -12.91 -25.12 0.23
C ASP A 456 -13.56 -25.24 1.63
N GLN A 457 -13.06 -24.48 2.61
CA GLN A 457 -13.60 -24.48 3.98
C GLN A 457 -15.01 -23.89 4.08
N ILE A 458 -15.37 -22.93 3.23
CA ILE A 458 -16.68 -22.27 3.26
C ILE A 458 -17.54 -22.74 2.07
N GLY A 459 -18.00 -23.99 2.16
CA GLY A 459 -18.75 -24.68 1.09
C GLY A 459 -20.04 -24.00 0.61
N ASN A 460 -20.63 -23.10 1.41
CA ASN A 460 -21.93 -22.47 1.14
C ASN A 460 -21.83 -21.04 0.55
N ILE A 461 -20.64 -20.59 0.10
CA ILE A 461 -20.49 -19.28 -0.56
C ILE A 461 -20.82 -19.38 -2.05
N VAL A 462 -21.62 -18.43 -2.55
CA VAL A 462 -21.88 -18.26 -3.99
C VAL A 462 -20.62 -17.73 -4.66
N ILE A 463 -20.09 -18.47 -5.63
CA ILE A 463 -18.98 -18.03 -6.48
C ILE A 463 -19.54 -17.71 -7.86
N ASN A 464 -19.40 -16.45 -8.26
CA ASN A 464 -19.82 -15.95 -9.56
C ASN A 464 -18.82 -16.34 -10.66
N ASP A 465 -19.30 -16.46 -11.89
CA ASP A 465 -18.46 -16.85 -13.05
C ASP A 465 -17.35 -15.83 -13.34
N ASN A 466 -17.55 -14.55 -13.04
CA ASN A 466 -16.52 -13.52 -13.21
C ASN A 466 -15.32 -13.75 -12.26
N ILE A 467 -15.58 -14.09 -11.00
CA ILE A 467 -14.53 -14.40 -10.02
C ILE A 467 -13.80 -15.69 -10.45
N ALA A 468 -14.54 -16.70 -10.90
CA ALA A 468 -13.93 -17.92 -11.41
C ALA A 468 -13.03 -17.64 -12.63
N GLN A 469 -13.48 -16.81 -13.57
CA GLN A 469 -12.67 -16.37 -14.71
C GLN A 469 -11.41 -15.59 -14.28
N GLU A 470 -11.52 -14.72 -13.27
CA GLU A 470 -10.36 -14.00 -12.72
C GLU A 470 -9.34 -14.97 -12.10
N VAL A 471 -9.80 -15.94 -11.31
CA VAL A 471 -8.93 -16.98 -10.73
C VAL A 471 -8.27 -17.81 -11.83
N SER A 472 -9.02 -18.25 -12.84
CA SER A 472 -8.46 -19.00 -13.98
C SER A 472 -7.44 -18.20 -14.78
N ARG A 473 -7.69 -16.90 -15.00
CA ARG A 473 -6.72 -16.00 -15.66
C ARG A 473 -5.46 -15.84 -14.82
N ALA A 474 -5.59 -15.68 -13.50
CA ALA A 474 -4.44 -15.56 -12.60
C ALA A 474 -3.58 -16.83 -12.60
N VAL A 475 -4.20 -18.01 -12.54
CA VAL A 475 -3.51 -19.31 -12.64
C VAL A 475 -2.79 -19.47 -13.99
N THR A 476 -3.48 -19.15 -15.09
CA THR A 476 -2.89 -19.22 -16.44
C THR A 476 -1.70 -18.27 -16.56
N ALA A 477 -1.83 -17.04 -16.06
CA ALA A 477 -0.75 -16.06 -16.07
C ALA A 477 0.46 -16.52 -15.24
N LEU A 478 0.24 -17.17 -14.09
CA LEU A 478 1.32 -17.74 -13.29
C LEU A 478 2.02 -18.89 -13.99
N GLN A 479 1.28 -19.81 -14.60
CA GLN A 479 1.87 -20.92 -15.36
C GLN A 479 2.72 -20.40 -16.53
N LEU A 480 2.24 -19.38 -17.23
CA LEU A 480 3.02 -18.72 -18.28
C LEU A 480 4.28 -18.06 -17.71
N ALA A 481 4.18 -17.32 -16.60
CA ALA A 481 5.35 -16.69 -15.98
C ALA A 481 6.41 -17.72 -15.55
N VAL A 482 6.01 -18.85 -14.97
CA VAL A 482 6.92 -19.96 -14.62
C VAL A 482 7.55 -20.57 -15.87
N ALA A 483 6.79 -20.75 -16.95
CA ALA A 483 7.31 -21.26 -18.23
C ALA A 483 8.33 -20.31 -18.87
N GLU A 484 8.09 -19.00 -18.84
CA GLU A 484 9.02 -17.99 -19.37
C GLU A 484 10.32 -17.92 -18.55
N LEU A 485 10.26 -18.01 -17.21
CA LEU A 485 11.47 -18.13 -16.36
C LEU A 485 12.30 -19.36 -16.74
N LYS A 486 11.63 -20.49 -16.98
CA LYS A 486 12.27 -21.75 -17.39
C LYS A 486 12.88 -21.66 -18.78
N ALA A 487 12.28 -20.88 -19.68
CA ALA A 487 12.81 -20.61 -21.01
C ALA A 487 13.94 -19.57 -21.02
N GLY A 488 14.14 -18.81 -19.94
CA GLY A 488 15.13 -17.72 -19.87
C GLY A 488 14.63 -16.39 -20.46
N ASN A 489 13.34 -16.29 -20.78
CA ASN A 489 12.74 -15.13 -21.43
C ASN A 489 12.35 -14.05 -20.41
N LEU A 490 13.34 -13.32 -19.92
CA LEU A 490 13.15 -12.38 -18.82
C LEU A 490 12.25 -11.19 -19.15
N ALA A 491 12.24 -10.75 -20.42
CA ALA A 491 11.43 -9.63 -20.87
C ALA A 491 9.92 -9.90 -20.77
N MET A 492 9.50 -11.17 -20.87
CA MET A 492 8.09 -11.58 -20.78
C MET A 492 7.72 -12.08 -19.39
N SER A 493 8.68 -12.65 -18.66
CA SER A 493 8.47 -13.21 -17.32
C SER A 493 8.09 -12.20 -16.24
N GLY A 494 8.54 -10.94 -16.35
CA GLY A 494 8.22 -9.88 -15.39
C GLY A 494 6.94 -9.10 -15.71
N ILE A 495 6.39 -9.28 -16.92
CA ILE A 495 5.21 -8.55 -17.41
C ILE A 495 3.97 -9.42 -17.20
N VAL A 496 3.70 -9.80 -15.95
CA VAL A 496 2.30 -9.98 -15.57
C VAL A 496 1.74 -8.56 -15.42
N ARG A 497 1.49 -7.90 -16.56
CA ARG A 497 0.55 -6.79 -16.61
C ARG A 497 -0.78 -7.41 -16.16
N GLY A 498 -1.05 -7.31 -14.85
CA GLY A 498 -2.41 -7.30 -14.39
C GLY A 498 -3.16 -6.30 -15.28
N PRO A 499 -4.43 -6.58 -15.64
CA PRO A 499 -5.18 -5.65 -16.47
C PRO A 499 -5.01 -4.27 -15.84
N GLN A 500 -4.38 -3.36 -16.59
CA GLN A 500 -4.14 -1.99 -16.14
C GLN A 500 -5.43 -1.49 -15.50
N GLY A 501 -5.28 -0.81 -14.36
CA GLY A 501 -6.38 -0.38 -13.51
C GLY A 501 -7.63 -0.07 -14.33
N SER A 502 -8.64 -0.94 -14.21
CA SER A 502 -9.82 -1.00 -15.07
C SER A 502 -10.74 0.22 -14.94
N ASN A 503 -10.26 1.31 -14.34
CA ASN A 503 -11.00 2.53 -14.07
C ASN A 503 -10.57 3.69 -14.98
N ASP A 504 -9.37 3.67 -15.57
CA ASP A 504 -8.91 4.73 -16.48
C ASP A 504 -9.40 4.52 -17.93
N CYS A 505 -9.77 3.28 -18.30
CA CYS A 505 -10.37 2.99 -19.60
C CYS A 505 -11.91 3.02 -19.57
N ARG A 506 -12.53 3.31 -18.42
CA ARG A 506 -13.98 3.29 -18.27
C ARG A 506 -14.52 4.72 -18.19
N ILE A 507 -15.52 5.04 -19.00
CA ILE A 507 -16.22 6.32 -18.95
C ILE A 507 -17.67 6.12 -18.51
N TYR A 508 -18.20 7.09 -17.77
CA TYR A 508 -19.61 7.22 -17.43
C TYR A 508 -20.28 8.15 -18.43
N VAL A 509 -21.39 7.71 -19.02
CA VAL A 509 -22.20 8.48 -19.96
C VAL A 509 -23.59 8.67 -19.35
N GLY A 510 -23.90 9.87 -18.89
CA GLY A 510 -25.17 10.22 -18.27
C GLY A 510 -26.06 11.10 -19.13
N ASN A 511 -27.32 11.23 -18.71
CA ASN A 511 -28.36 12.02 -19.38
C ASN A 511 -28.67 11.52 -20.80
N LEU A 512 -28.73 10.20 -20.97
CA LEU A 512 -29.08 9.59 -22.25
C LEU A 512 -30.60 9.65 -22.49
N PRO A 513 -31.05 9.70 -23.76
CA PRO A 513 -32.46 9.59 -24.12
C PRO A 513 -33.10 8.30 -23.59
N PRO A 514 -34.38 8.33 -23.13
CA PRO A 514 -35.06 7.20 -22.51
C PRO A 514 -35.21 5.96 -23.41
N ASP A 515 -35.12 6.14 -24.72
CA ASP A 515 -35.24 5.14 -25.77
C ASP A 515 -33.89 4.66 -26.36
N ILE A 516 -32.76 5.13 -25.82
CA ILE A 516 -31.42 4.76 -26.28
C ILE A 516 -31.15 3.25 -26.13
N ARG A 517 -30.45 2.67 -27.10
CA ARG A 517 -29.98 1.27 -27.06
C ARG A 517 -28.46 1.22 -26.95
N SER A 518 -27.94 0.08 -26.50
CA SER A 518 -26.47 -0.12 -26.41
C SER A 518 -25.75 0.10 -27.74
N LYS A 519 -26.41 -0.22 -28.87
CA LYS A 519 -25.85 0.01 -30.22
C LYS A 519 -25.71 1.51 -30.56
N ASP A 520 -26.65 2.33 -30.11
CA ASP A 520 -26.58 3.78 -30.35
C ASP A 520 -25.43 4.41 -29.54
N VAL A 521 -25.17 3.86 -28.34
CA VAL A 521 -23.99 4.22 -27.53
C VAL A 521 -22.70 3.75 -28.21
N GLU A 522 -22.68 2.55 -28.79
CA GLU A 522 -21.55 2.06 -29.57
C GLU A 522 -21.26 2.99 -30.77
N ASP A 523 -22.28 3.34 -31.55
CA ASP A 523 -22.19 4.24 -32.70
C ASP A 523 -21.74 5.67 -32.30
N LEU A 524 -22.03 6.10 -31.07
CA LEU A 524 -21.58 7.39 -30.53
C LEU A 524 -20.08 7.42 -30.22
N PHE A 525 -19.52 6.29 -29.77
CA PHE A 525 -18.19 6.19 -29.16
C PHE A 525 -17.16 5.38 -29.97
N TYR A 526 -17.56 4.58 -30.97
CA TYR A 526 -16.64 3.72 -31.74
C TYR A 526 -15.51 4.48 -32.45
N LYS A 527 -15.73 5.76 -32.75
CA LYS A 527 -14.77 6.61 -33.45
C LYS A 527 -13.58 7.06 -32.60
N TYR A 528 -13.66 6.94 -31.28
CA TYR A 528 -12.59 7.33 -30.35
C TYR A 528 -11.65 6.18 -30.04
N GLY A 529 -12.11 4.94 -30.16
CA GLY A 529 -11.34 3.76 -29.80
C GLY A 529 -12.14 2.47 -29.88
N VAL A 530 -11.44 1.35 -29.70
CA VAL A 530 -12.07 0.03 -29.64
C VAL A 530 -12.80 -0.12 -28.31
N ILE A 531 -14.11 -0.33 -28.38
CA ILE A 531 -14.97 -0.52 -27.21
C ILE A 531 -14.93 -1.99 -26.79
N ARG A 532 -14.53 -2.24 -25.55
CA ARG A 532 -14.47 -3.58 -24.94
C ARG A 532 -15.81 -4.04 -24.38
N ASP A 533 -16.56 -3.12 -23.74
CA ASP A 533 -17.84 -3.42 -23.10
C ASP A 533 -18.72 -2.17 -22.95
N ILE A 534 -20.05 -2.36 -23.01
CA ILE A 534 -21.06 -1.30 -22.81
C ILE A 534 -22.13 -1.80 -21.83
N ASP A 535 -22.20 -1.18 -20.65
CA ASP A 535 -23.17 -1.45 -19.58
C ASP A 535 -24.21 -0.32 -19.51
N LEU A 536 -25.33 -0.48 -20.24
CA LEU A 536 -26.46 0.47 -20.24
C LEU A 536 -27.42 0.17 -19.08
N LYS A 537 -27.65 1.17 -18.22
CA LYS A 537 -28.49 1.07 -17.02
C LYS A 537 -29.68 2.01 -17.09
N ASN A 538 -30.87 1.43 -16.98
CA ASN A 538 -32.13 2.15 -16.90
C ASN A 538 -32.65 2.14 -15.46
N ARG A 539 -32.80 3.33 -14.83
CA ARG A 539 -33.37 3.46 -13.48
C ARG A 539 -34.85 3.84 -13.57
N ARG A 540 -35.68 3.27 -12.68
CA ARG A 540 -37.07 3.71 -12.52
C ARG A 540 -37.08 5.09 -11.86
N GLY A 541 -37.25 6.15 -12.66
CA GLY A 541 -37.43 7.54 -12.17
C GLY A 541 -36.28 8.52 -12.42
N GLY A 542 -35.30 8.20 -13.27
CA GLY A 542 -34.25 9.14 -13.69
C GLY A 542 -33.74 8.85 -15.11
N PRO A 543 -32.96 9.76 -15.72
CA PRO A 543 -32.41 9.56 -17.07
C PRO A 543 -31.53 8.31 -17.12
N PRO A 544 -31.60 7.50 -18.21
CA PRO A 544 -30.67 6.41 -18.44
C PRO A 544 -29.22 6.87 -18.44
N PHE A 545 -28.33 5.95 -18.09
CA PHE A 545 -26.88 6.15 -18.15
C PHE A 545 -26.19 4.86 -18.60
N ALA A 546 -25.03 4.99 -19.24
CA ALA A 546 -24.20 3.88 -19.67
C ALA A 546 -22.81 3.99 -19.05
N PHE A 547 -22.14 2.85 -18.92
CA PHE A 547 -20.69 2.83 -18.78
C PHE A 547 -20.09 2.20 -20.03
N VAL A 548 -19.10 2.87 -20.61
CA VAL A 548 -18.37 2.39 -21.78
C VAL A 548 -16.94 2.12 -21.37
N GLN A 549 -16.44 0.92 -21.65
CA GLN A 549 -15.06 0.52 -21.37
C GLN A 549 -14.30 0.46 -22.70
N PHE A 550 -13.25 1.27 -22.84
CA PHE A 550 -12.31 1.23 -23.95
C PHE A 550 -11.18 0.24 -23.71
N GLU A 551 -10.48 -0.12 -24.79
CA GLU A 551 -9.25 -0.92 -24.72
C GLU A 551 -8.04 -0.08 -24.27
N ASP A 552 -7.89 1.16 -24.77
CA ASP A 552 -6.82 2.09 -24.39
C ASP A 552 -7.37 3.22 -23.48
N PRO A 553 -6.68 3.58 -22.38
CA PRO A 553 -7.08 4.71 -21.53
C PRO A 553 -7.03 6.07 -22.25
N ARG A 554 -6.22 6.23 -23.30
CA ARG A 554 -6.16 7.47 -24.09
C ARG A 554 -7.44 7.70 -24.89
N ASP A 555 -8.01 6.63 -25.44
CA ASP A 555 -9.29 6.66 -26.16
C ASP A 555 -10.44 7.11 -25.24
N ALA A 556 -10.38 6.70 -23.96
CA ALA A 556 -11.33 7.12 -22.93
C ALA A 556 -11.23 8.62 -22.61
N ASP A 557 -10.02 9.18 -22.57
CA ASP A 557 -9.78 10.61 -22.34
C ASP A 557 -10.25 11.47 -23.54
N ASP A 558 -9.93 11.04 -24.76
CA ASP A 558 -10.41 11.66 -26.00
C ASP A 558 -11.95 11.62 -26.10
N ALA A 559 -12.57 10.51 -25.69
CA ALA A 559 -14.02 10.37 -25.65
C ALA A 559 -14.67 11.33 -24.64
N VAL A 560 -14.08 11.48 -23.44
CA VAL A 560 -14.55 12.45 -22.43
C VAL A 560 -14.42 13.88 -22.96
N TYR A 561 -13.23 14.24 -23.45
CA TYR A 561 -12.95 15.59 -23.94
C TYR A 561 -13.86 16.00 -25.11
N ALA A 562 -14.14 15.07 -26.03
CA ALA A 562 -14.88 15.38 -27.25
C ALA A 562 -16.41 15.21 -27.13
N ARG A 563 -16.93 14.49 -26.12
CA ARG A 563 -18.38 14.21 -25.98
C ARG A 563 -19.04 14.77 -24.73
N ASP A 564 -18.29 15.27 -23.76
CA ASP A 564 -18.92 15.96 -22.63
C ASP A 564 -19.64 17.24 -23.09
N GLY A 565 -20.93 17.34 -22.76
CA GLY A 565 -21.80 18.44 -23.20
C GLY A 565 -22.32 18.32 -24.64
N TYR A 566 -22.04 17.23 -25.35
CA TYR A 566 -22.55 17.00 -26.71
C TYR A 566 -24.07 16.86 -26.72
N ASP A 567 -24.74 17.58 -27.62
CA ASP A 567 -26.19 17.51 -27.78
C ASP A 567 -26.56 16.34 -28.71
N TYR A 568 -27.25 15.35 -28.15
CA TYR A 568 -27.72 14.16 -28.85
C TYR A 568 -29.23 14.04 -28.67
N ASP A 569 -29.98 14.26 -29.75
CA ASP A 569 -31.45 14.23 -29.78
C ASP A 569 -32.13 15.18 -28.76
N GLY A 570 -31.51 16.35 -28.51
CA GLY A 570 -31.98 17.33 -27.53
C GLY A 570 -31.56 17.03 -26.08
N TYR A 571 -30.76 15.98 -25.87
CA TYR A 571 -30.17 15.63 -24.59
C TYR A 571 -28.68 15.93 -24.58
N ARG A 572 -28.25 16.83 -23.68
CA ARG A 572 -26.83 17.08 -23.45
C ARG A 572 -26.21 15.94 -22.68
N LEU A 573 -25.37 15.16 -23.36
CA LEU A 573 -24.66 14.04 -22.77
C LEU A 573 -23.66 14.53 -21.72
N ARG A 574 -23.56 13.79 -20.61
CA ARG A 574 -22.55 14.01 -19.57
C ARG A 574 -21.55 12.88 -19.63
N VAL A 575 -20.33 13.15 -20.05
CA VAL A 575 -19.28 12.14 -20.20
C VAL A 575 -18.16 12.44 -19.22
N GLU A 576 -17.95 11.57 -18.24
CA GLU A 576 -16.95 11.76 -17.19
C GLU A 576 -16.31 10.42 -16.80
N PHE A 577 -15.13 10.45 -16.21
CA PHE A 577 -14.61 9.27 -15.53
C PHE A 577 -15.50 8.88 -14.34
N PRO A 578 -15.83 7.58 -14.17
CA PRO A 578 -16.66 7.12 -13.08
C PRO A 578 -15.99 7.45 -11.74
N ARG A 579 -16.68 8.23 -10.90
CA ARG A 579 -16.19 8.52 -9.54
C ARG A 579 -16.04 7.21 -8.77
N SER A 580 -14.82 6.91 -8.32
CA SER A 580 -14.49 5.71 -7.53
C SER A 580 -15.56 5.43 -6.48
N GLY A 581 -16.28 4.34 -6.68
CA GLY A 581 -17.35 3.90 -5.80
C GLY A 581 -16.78 3.46 -4.45
N ARG A 582 -16.89 4.33 -3.44
CA ARG A 582 -17.10 3.86 -2.07
C ARG A 582 -18.42 3.10 -2.03
N GLY A 583 -18.36 1.78 -1.90
CA GLY A 583 -19.52 0.95 -1.60
C GLY A 583 -20.14 1.39 -0.27
N GLY A 584 -21.43 1.72 -0.30
CA GLY A 584 -22.19 2.12 0.88
C GLY A 584 -22.91 0.94 1.54
N GLY A 585 -22.91 0.95 2.88
CA GLY A 585 -23.88 0.29 3.74
C GLY A 585 -24.09 1.18 4.99
N PRO A 586 -25.34 1.50 5.40
CA PRO A 586 -25.63 2.56 6.36
C PRO A 586 -25.53 2.08 7.82
N SER A 587 -24.80 2.81 8.67
CA SER A 587 -24.95 2.71 10.12
C SER A 587 -24.79 4.08 10.80
N SER A 588 -25.55 4.22 11.87
CA SER A 588 -26.01 5.42 12.56
C SER A 588 -24.97 6.02 13.52
N GLY A 589 -24.85 7.37 13.59
CA GLY A 589 -24.33 8.10 14.78
C GLY A 589 -23.09 9.02 14.62
N PRO A 590 -23.14 10.32 15.04
CA PRO A 590 -22.11 11.39 14.85
C PRO A 590 -21.09 11.49 16.04
N PRO A 591 -20.11 12.44 16.13
CA PRO A 591 -19.89 13.68 15.36
C PRO A 591 -18.46 13.93 14.84
N ARG A 592 -18.32 14.56 13.67
CA ARG A 592 -17.03 15.12 13.21
C ARG A 592 -17.10 16.64 13.06
N GLY A 593 -16.15 17.28 13.73
CA GLY A 593 -15.88 18.70 13.64
C GLY A 593 -15.59 19.14 12.21
N ARG A 594 -16.31 20.20 11.84
CA ARG A 594 -15.92 21.33 10.99
C ARG A 594 -14.42 21.41 10.67
N PHE A 595 -13.99 20.79 9.57
CA PHE A 595 -12.98 21.28 8.61
C PHE A 595 -12.90 20.27 7.45
N GLY A 596 -13.72 20.47 6.43
CA GLY A 596 -13.50 19.85 5.11
C GLY A 596 -12.66 20.80 4.24
N PRO A 597 -11.86 20.29 3.29
CA PRO A 597 -11.11 21.13 2.36
C PRO A 597 -12.08 22.00 1.54
N PRO A 598 -11.72 23.24 1.14
CA PRO A 598 -12.63 24.11 0.41
C PRO A 598 -12.92 23.49 -0.98
N SER A 599 -14.20 23.21 -1.28
CA SER A 599 -14.62 23.11 -2.68
C SER A 599 -14.34 24.45 -3.34
N ARG A 600 -13.85 24.44 -4.59
CA ARG A 600 -13.62 25.64 -5.40
C ARG A 600 -14.88 26.53 -5.32
N ARG A 601 -14.80 27.66 -4.61
CA ARG A 601 -15.91 28.61 -4.48
C ARG A 601 -16.06 29.30 -5.81
N SER A 602 -17.22 29.18 -6.45
CA SER A 602 -17.55 29.94 -7.65
C SER A 602 -18.19 31.27 -7.26
N GLU A 603 -18.04 32.29 -8.09
CA GLU A 603 -18.64 33.62 -7.87
C GLU A 603 -20.11 33.68 -8.33
N TYR A 604 -20.67 32.58 -8.86
CA TYR A 604 -22.01 32.51 -9.46
C TYR A 604 -23.05 32.07 -8.43
N ARG A 605 -23.34 32.96 -7.48
CA ARG A 605 -24.18 32.71 -6.32
C ARG A 605 -25.59 33.29 -6.47
N VAL A 606 -26.58 32.53 -6.04
CA VAL A 606 -27.98 32.96 -5.92
C VAL A 606 -28.49 32.81 -4.49
N VAL A 607 -29.38 33.71 -4.10
CA VAL A 607 -30.12 33.66 -2.84
C VAL A 607 -31.54 33.19 -3.14
N VAL A 608 -31.96 32.17 -2.41
CA VAL A 608 -33.29 31.56 -2.48
C VAL A 608 -34.07 31.95 -1.22
N SER A 609 -35.33 32.37 -1.37
CA SER A 609 -36.20 32.76 -0.25
C SER A 609 -37.56 32.11 -0.37
N GLY A 610 -38.26 31.93 0.75
CA GLY A 610 -39.57 31.26 0.78
C GLY A 610 -39.47 29.74 0.92
N LEU A 611 -38.37 29.24 1.48
CA LEU A 611 -38.21 27.82 1.79
C LEU A 611 -39.09 27.42 2.98
N PRO A 612 -39.66 26.20 2.98
CA PRO A 612 -40.41 25.69 4.11
C PRO A 612 -39.46 25.46 5.30
N PRO A 613 -39.95 25.54 6.56
CA PRO A 613 -39.12 25.29 7.75
C PRO A 613 -38.49 23.89 7.78
N SER A 614 -39.14 22.91 7.14
CA SER A 614 -38.67 21.55 6.93
C SER A 614 -37.71 21.39 5.73
N GLY A 615 -37.46 22.45 4.96
CA GLY A 615 -36.64 22.40 3.77
C GLY A 615 -35.17 22.15 4.09
N SER A 616 -34.61 21.06 3.56
CA SER A 616 -33.18 20.76 3.72
C SER A 616 -32.35 21.36 2.57
N TRP A 617 -31.05 21.56 2.81
CA TRP A 617 -30.12 21.96 1.75
C TRP A 617 -30.02 20.91 0.62
N GLN A 618 -30.32 19.64 0.91
CA GLN A 618 -30.35 18.57 -0.08
C GLN A 618 -31.55 18.76 -1.02
N ASP A 619 -32.73 18.99 -0.45
CA ASP A 619 -33.95 19.30 -1.21
C ASP A 619 -33.74 20.55 -2.08
N LEU A 620 -33.11 21.60 -1.52
CA LEU A 620 -32.75 22.82 -2.26
C LEU A 620 -31.77 22.54 -3.40
N LYS A 621 -30.74 21.74 -3.15
CA LYS A 621 -29.75 21.37 -4.15
C LYS A 621 -30.36 20.55 -5.29
N ASP A 622 -31.26 19.63 -4.97
CA ASP A 622 -31.94 18.79 -5.96
C ASP A 622 -32.93 19.59 -6.81
N HIS A 623 -33.65 20.54 -6.20
CA HIS A 623 -34.52 21.48 -6.93
C HIS A 623 -33.72 22.40 -7.86
N MET A 624 -32.56 22.88 -7.42
CA MET A 624 -31.74 23.82 -8.17
C MET A 624 -30.85 23.16 -9.23
N ARG A 625 -30.69 21.83 -9.18
CA ARG A 625 -30.04 21.03 -10.23
C ARG A 625 -30.75 21.08 -11.58
N GLU A 626 -32.05 21.42 -11.60
CA GLU A 626 -32.79 21.63 -12.85
C GLU A 626 -32.18 22.77 -13.70
N ALA A 627 -31.48 23.72 -13.07
CA ALA A 627 -30.81 24.81 -13.77
C ALA A 627 -29.35 24.56 -14.14
N GLY A 628 -28.67 23.61 -13.48
CA GLY A 628 -27.26 23.28 -13.75
C GLY A 628 -26.51 22.73 -12.54
N ASP A 629 -25.18 22.62 -12.63
CA ASP A 629 -24.40 21.96 -11.57
C ASP A 629 -24.18 22.89 -10.36
N VAL A 630 -24.70 22.43 -9.22
CA VAL A 630 -24.65 23.13 -7.94
C VAL A 630 -23.44 22.64 -7.15
N CYS A 631 -22.42 23.49 -7.03
CA CYS A 631 -21.21 23.17 -6.26
C CYS A 631 -21.44 23.34 -4.74
N TYR A 632 -22.25 24.32 -4.33
CA TYR A 632 -22.57 24.57 -2.92
C TYR A 632 -24.04 24.96 -2.77
N ALA A 633 -24.68 24.45 -1.70
CA ALA A 633 -26.03 24.83 -1.32
C ALA A 633 -26.13 24.82 0.21
N ASP A 634 -26.81 25.80 0.78
CA ASP A 634 -27.07 25.89 2.22
C ASP A 634 -28.45 26.49 2.47
N VAL A 635 -29.06 26.13 3.60
CA VAL A 635 -30.39 26.60 4.02
C VAL A 635 -30.31 27.11 5.45
N TYR A 636 -30.80 28.32 5.65
CA TYR A 636 -30.87 29.00 6.93
C TYR A 636 -32.24 28.80 7.59
N ARG A 637 -32.26 28.91 8.92
CA ARG A 637 -33.47 28.72 9.75
C ARG A 637 -34.53 29.81 9.56
N ASP A 638 -34.22 30.87 8.83
CA ASP A 638 -35.12 31.98 8.50
C ASP A 638 -35.92 31.74 7.21
N GLY A 639 -35.82 30.55 6.60
CA GLY A 639 -36.51 30.21 5.34
C GLY A 639 -35.81 30.79 4.10
N THR A 640 -34.55 31.23 4.25
CA THR A 640 -33.68 31.60 3.14
C THR A 640 -32.60 30.55 2.92
N GLY A 641 -32.06 30.50 1.71
CA GLY A 641 -31.00 29.57 1.33
C GLY A 641 -30.10 30.20 0.28
N VAL A 642 -28.94 29.60 0.08
CA VAL A 642 -27.90 30.07 -0.82
C VAL A 642 -27.50 28.92 -1.71
N VAL A 643 -27.30 29.19 -2.99
CA VAL A 643 -26.85 28.20 -3.97
C VAL A 643 -25.76 28.81 -4.85
N GLU A 644 -24.65 28.09 -5.03
CA GLU A 644 -23.56 28.46 -5.94
C GLU A 644 -23.50 27.46 -7.10
N PHE A 645 -23.41 28.00 -8.31
CA PHE A 645 -23.32 27.23 -9.54
C PHE A 645 -21.90 27.23 -10.08
N VAL A 646 -21.50 26.15 -10.76
CA VAL A 646 -20.17 26.08 -11.40
C VAL A 646 -20.06 27.06 -12.57
N ARG A 647 -21.15 27.29 -13.31
CA ARG A 647 -21.18 28.16 -14.51
C ARG A 647 -22.14 29.35 -14.33
N LYS A 648 -21.78 30.49 -14.92
CA LYS A 648 -22.61 31.72 -14.93
C LYS A 648 -23.93 31.53 -15.69
N GLU A 649 -23.92 30.68 -16.71
CA GLU A 649 -25.09 30.37 -17.54
C GLU A 649 -26.18 29.69 -16.71
N ASP A 650 -25.81 28.65 -15.95
CA ASP A 650 -26.67 27.91 -15.03
C ASP A 650 -27.31 28.82 -13.97
N MET A 651 -26.50 29.70 -13.37
CA MET A 651 -26.98 30.72 -12.42
C MET A 651 -28.02 31.64 -13.06
N THR A 652 -27.77 32.10 -14.29
CA THR A 652 -28.69 33.00 -15.01
C THR A 652 -29.97 32.26 -15.41
N TYR A 653 -29.89 30.98 -15.75
CA TYR A 653 -31.03 30.12 -16.04
C TYR A 653 -31.87 29.88 -14.78
N ALA A 654 -31.23 29.61 -13.64
CA ALA A 654 -31.90 29.44 -12.35
C ALA A 654 -32.73 30.66 -11.97
N VAL A 655 -32.18 31.87 -12.11
CA VAL A 655 -32.90 33.12 -11.82
C VAL A 655 -34.08 33.34 -12.78
N ARG A 656 -33.96 32.94 -14.06
CA ARG A 656 -35.02 33.13 -15.06
C ARG A 656 -36.12 32.08 -15.00
N LYS A 657 -35.78 30.82 -14.69
CA LYS A 657 -36.67 29.66 -14.86
C LYS A 657 -37.15 29.08 -13.53
N LEU A 658 -36.34 29.17 -12.47
CA LEU A 658 -36.65 28.60 -11.16
C LEU A 658 -37.24 29.61 -10.16
N ASP A 659 -37.31 30.90 -10.53
CA ASP A 659 -38.04 31.90 -9.73
C ASP A 659 -39.56 31.64 -9.74
N ASN A 660 -40.20 31.74 -8.57
CA ASN A 660 -41.61 31.42 -8.31
C ASN A 660 -41.99 29.97 -8.66
N THR A 661 -41.05 29.04 -8.59
CA THR A 661 -41.35 27.60 -8.71
C THR A 661 -41.82 27.00 -7.39
N LYS A 662 -42.61 25.93 -7.47
CA LYS A 662 -43.12 25.21 -6.30
C LYS A 662 -42.03 24.26 -5.80
N PHE A 663 -41.47 24.57 -4.64
CA PHE A 663 -40.51 23.75 -3.92
C PHE A 663 -41.23 22.74 -3.02
N ARG A 664 -40.68 21.54 -2.90
CA ARG A 664 -41.22 20.47 -2.03
C ARG A 664 -40.13 19.96 -1.10
N SER A 665 -40.38 19.97 0.21
CA SER A 665 -39.47 19.37 1.19
C SER A 665 -39.63 17.85 1.26
N HIS A 666 -38.63 17.17 1.82
CA HIS A 666 -38.67 15.74 2.11
C HIS A 666 -39.82 15.33 3.07
N GLU A 667 -40.30 16.25 3.91
CA GLU A 667 -41.47 16.04 4.78
C GLU A 667 -42.82 16.27 4.06
N GLY A 668 -42.79 16.65 2.79
CA GLY A 668 -43.97 16.80 1.93
C GLY A 668 -44.62 18.18 1.97
N GLU A 669 -44.04 19.15 2.67
CA GLU A 669 -44.48 20.56 2.64
C GLU A 669 -44.12 21.20 1.29
N THR A 670 -44.99 22.07 0.78
CA THR A 670 -44.73 22.78 -0.48
C THR A 670 -44.90 24.27 -0.35
N THR A 671 -43.91 25.03 -0.80
CA THR A 671 -43.94 26.51 -0.82
C THR A 671 -43.46 27.02 -2.18
N TYR A 672 -43.73 28.28 -2.49
CA TYR A 672 -43.16 28.93 -3.67
C TYR A 672 -41.86 29.61 -3.28
N ILE A 673 -40.79 29.31 -4.00
CA ILE A 673 -39.47 29.90 -3.76
C ILE A 673 -39.23 31.07 -4.70
N ARG A 674 -38.44 32.05 -4.24
CA ARG A 674 -37.91 33.13 -5.07
C ARG A 674 -36.41 33.04 -5.18
N VAL A 675 -35.88 33.17 -6.39
CA VAL A 675 -34.46 33.04 -6.71
C VAL A 675 -33.94 34.38 -7.23
N LYS A 676 -32.93 34.94 -6.55
CA LYS A 676 -32.29 36.21 -6.94
C LYS A 676 -30.78 36.04 -7.03
N SER A 677 -30.14 36.70 -8.01
CA SER A 677 -28.68 36.76 -8.08
C SER A 677 -28.12 37.57 -6.91
N ASP A 678 -27.06 37.06 -6.27
CA ASP A 678 -26.32 37.80 -5.24
C ASP A 678 -25.37 38.79 -5.94
N GLY A 679 -25.71 40.09 -5.94
CA GLY A 679 -24.95 41.14 -6.65
C GLY A 679 -23.77 41.67 -5.83
N PRO A 680 -22.75 42.30 -6.47
CA PRO A 680 -21.61 42.88 -5.78
C PRO A 680 -22.03 44.19 -5.09
N GLY A 681 -22.60 44.09 -3.89
CA GLY A 681 -23.12 45.28 -3.20
C GLY A 681 -23.84 45.05 -1.89
N SER A 682 -23.43 44.08 -1.06
CA SER A 682 -23.91 44.01 0.33
C SER A 682 -22.81 43.53 1.30
N PRO A 683 -22.73 44.12 2.51
CA PRO A 683 -21.53 44.05 3.35
C PRO A 683 -21.40 42.67 3.99
N SER A 684 -20.29 42.00 3.71
CA SER A 684 -19.86 40.81 4.44
C SER A 684 -19.51 41.22 5.88
N TYR A 685 -20.24 40.64 6.84
CA TYR A 685 -19.91 40.67 8.26
C TYR A 685 -18.53 39.99 8.46
N GLY A 686 -17.47 40.79 8.32
CA GLY A 686 -16.10 40.39 8.58
C GLY A 686 -15.87 40.29 10.09
N ARG A 687 -15.61 39.06 10.57
CA ARG A 687 -15.03 38.85 11.91
C ARG A 687 -13.55 39.21 11.82
N SER A 688 -13.17 40.27 12.51
CA SER A 688 -11.85 40.92 12.44
C SER A 688 -10.66 39.98 12.69
N PRO A 689 -9.54 40.15 11.95
CA PRO A 689 -8.26 39.54 12.28
C PRO A 689 -7.58 40.25 13.46
N SER A 690 -7.18 39.49 14.47
CA SER A 690 -6.27 39.96 15.53
C SER A 690 -4.85 40.03 14.97
N ARG A 691 -4.32 41.24 14.74
CA ARG A 691 -2.88 41.50 14.62
C ARG A 691 -2.40 42.30 15.83
N SER A 692 -1.35 41.75 16.42
CA SER A 692 -0.48 42.24 17.48
C SER A 692 -0.12 43.72 17.40
N GLN A 693 -0.14 44.40 18.55
CA GLN A 693 0.46 45.72 18.73
C GLN A 693 1.68 45.59 19.65
N GLY A 694 2.85 45.82 19.08
CA GLY A 694 4.07 46.11 19.82
C GLY A 694 4.12 47.59 20.22
N ARG A 695 4.59 47.81 21.45
CA ARG A 695 5.33 48.99 21.98
C ARG A 695 5.97 49.86 20.88
N LEU A 696 6.02 51.20 20.94
CA LEU A 696 6.53 52.07 22.02
C LEU A 696 6.42 53.57 21.61
N ILE A 697 6.41 54.47 22.61
CA ILE A 697 6.88 55.90 22.63
C ILE A 697 5.85 57.05 22.46
N THR A 698 5.67 57.81 23.56
CA THR A 698 5.14 59.19 23.77
C THR A 698 6.25 60.26 23.57
N PRO A 699 6.06 61.62 23.61
CA PRO A 699 4.96 62.51 24.08
C PRO A 699 4.75 63.79 23.17
N PRO A 700 4.35 65.00 23.63
CA PRO A 700 3.10 65.46 24.28
C PRO A 700 2.40 66.67 23.58
N GLY A 701 1.15 66.99 23.95
CA GLY A 701 0.50 68.29 23.66
C GLY A 701 -0.99 68.35 24.04
N ALA A 702 -1.33 69.17 25.03
CA ALA A 702 -2.67 69.45 25.59
C ALA A 702 -3.53 70.41 24.70
N PRO A 703 -4.75 70.90 25.06
CA PRO A 703 -5.58 70.66 26.26
C PRO A 703 -7.10 70.42 26.01
N VAL A 704 -7.77 70.09 27.14
CA VAL A 704 -9.20 69.88 27.43
C VAL A 704 -10.04 71.17 27.29
N PRO A 705 -11.38 71.13 27.14
CA PRO A 705 -12.30 71.20 28.32
C PRO A 705 -13.63 70.40 28.11
N ALA A 706 -14.57 70.20 29.04
CA ALA A 706 -14.63 70.09 30.50
C ALA A 706 -16.07 69.62 30.86
N LEU A 707 -16.19 68.95 32.03
CA LEU A 707 -17.34 68.95 32.98
C LEU A 707 -18.67 68.21 32.66
N ALA A 708 -18.76 66.97 33.20
CA ALA A 708 -19.65 66.51 34.31
C ALA A 708 -21.20 66.55 34.19
N PRO A 709 -22.00 65.84 35.05
CA PRO A 709 -21.69 64.74 35.99
C PRO A 709 -22.63 63.50 35.89
N LYS A 710 -22.26 62.42 36.61
CA LYS A 710 -23.11 61.24 36.94
C LYS A 710 -24.26 61.60 37.90
N PRO A 711 -25.28 60.72 38.01
CA PRO A 711 -25.42 60.01 39.29
C PRO A 711 -25.81 58.52 39.17
N GLN A 712 -25.31 57.73 40.13
CA GLN A 712 -26.01 56.61 40.79
C GLN A 712 -26.11 57.03 42.29
N PRO A 713 -26.81 56.35 43.24
CA PRO A 713 -27.41 55.01 43.23
C PRO A 713 -28.78 54.88 43.96
N ARG A 714 -29.40 53.69 43.95
CA ARG A 714 -29.83 52.91 45.14
C ARG A 714 -30.92 51.88 44.81
N MET A 715 -30.70 50.66 45.31
CA MET A 715 -31.72 49.65 45.57
C MET A 715 -32.63 50.10 46.72
N ILE A 716 -33.89 49.61 46.74
CA ILE A 716 -34.52 48.92 47.88
C ILE A 716 -35.98 48.52 47.54
N GLN A 717 -36.24 47.22 47.70
CA GLN A 717 -37.47 46.49 48.15
C GLN A 717 -38.74 46.33 47.28
N ARG A 718 -39.14 45.04 47.18
CA ARG A 718 -40.45 44.46 46.83
C ARG A 718 -41.47 44.64 47.97
N PRO A 719 -42.77 44.28 47.82
CA PRO A 719 -43.25 42.90 48.02
C PRO A 719 -44.36 42.45 47.01
N GLU A 720 -44.36 41.19 46.52
CA GLU A 720 -45.17 40.01 46.94
C GLU A 720 -46.44 39.85 46.05
N GLU A 721 -46.92 38.67 45.63
CA GLU A 721 -46.65 37.26 45.95
C GLU A 721 -47.28 36.33 44.87
N GLN A 722 -47.06 35.02 45.04
CA GLN A 722 -47.57 33.81 44.32
C GLN A 722 -46.56 33.19 43.34
N ASP A 723 -46.06 31.96 43.51
CA ASP A 723 -46.19 30.99 44.60
C ASP A 723 -45.04 29.94 44.50
N ARG A 724 -44.92 29.12 45.54
CA ARG A 724 -43.75 28.38 46.07
C ARG A 724 -43.07 27.27 45.25
N MET A 725 -41.79 27.05 45.60
CA MET A 725 -40.96 25.86 45.35
C MET A 725 -41.35 24.67 46.25
N GLY A 726 -41.13 23.46 45.73
CA GLY A 726 -41.47 22.19 46.37
C GLY A 726 -40.45 21.63 47.36
N VAL A 727 -40.96 20.74 48.22
CA VAL A 727 -40.21 19.73 48.99
C VAL A 727 -40.93 18.39 48.78
N ASP A 728 -40.12 17.41 48.41
CA ASP A 728 -40.17 15.94 48.54
C ASP A 728 -41.47 15.12 48.57
N THR A 729 -41.29 13.94 47.97
CA THR A 729 -41.94 12.63 48.14
C THR A 729 -43.15 12.23 47.26
N VAL A 730 -42.86 11.20 46.42
CA VAL A 730 -43.61 9.94 46.24
C VAL A 730 -44.50 9.76 44.98
N GLN A 731 -44.27 8.58 44.35
CA GLN A 731 -45.00 7.84 43.31
C GLN A 731 -44.62 8.08 41.84
N VAL A 732 -43.71 7.23 41.33
CA VAL A 732 -43.69 6.87 39.90
C VAL A 732 -44.37 5.52 39.73
N ARG A 733 -45.57 5.57 39.14
CA ARG A 733 -46.41 4.41 38.83
C ARG A 733 -46.05 3.84 37.46
N ILE A 734 -45.92 2.53 37.47
CA ILE A 734 -45.70 1.60 36.35
C ILE A 734 -46.94 1.54 35.44
N ASN A 735 -46.74 1.60 34.11
CA ASN A 735 -47.35 0.72 33.08
C ASN A 735 -46.79 1.08 31.69
N ARG A 736 -45.86 0.31 31.09
CA ARG A 736 -46.05 -0.91 30.27
C ARG A 736 -46.98 -0.77 29.05
N ARG A 737 -46.39 -0.81 27.84
CA ARG A 737 -46.81 -1.57 26.63
C ARG A 737 -45.67 -1.44 25.58
N ARG A 738 -44.84 -2.48 25.35
CA ARG A 738 -44.98 -3.71 24.53
C ARG A 738 -44.92 -3.48 23.00
N SER A 739 -43.86 -4.01 22.38
CA SER A 739 -43.87 -4.70 21.08
C SER A 739 -42.69 -5.70 21.08
N ARG A 740 -42.87 -7.02 21.27
CA ARG A 740 -43.11 -8.08 20.25
C ARG A 740 -42.14 -7.98 19.06
N SER A 741 -41.27 -8.96 18.76
CA SER A 741 -41.52 -10.40 18.70
C SER A 741 -40.23 -11.23 18.83
N GLN A 742 -40.18 -12.13 19.83
CA GLN A 742 -39.59 -13.46 19.70
C GLN A 742 -40.76 -14.44 19.62
N LYS A 743 -40.75 -15.39 18.67
CA LYS A 743 -41.57 -16.61 18.69
C LYS A 743 -41.02 -17.64 17.71
N TRP A 744 -40.29 -18.63 18.22
CA TRP A 744 -40.20 -20.05 17.80
C TRP A 744 -39.48 -20.72 18.99
N HIS A 745 -40.15 -21.30 19.97
CA HIS A 745 -40.63 -22.69 19.99
C HIS A 745 -41.70 -22.89 21.08
N GLN A 746 -42.76 -23.63 20.76
CA GLN A 746 -43.21 -24.89 21.40
C GLN A 746 -44.66 -25.16 21.01
N TRP A 747 -44.92 -26.34 20.44
CA TRP A 747 -45.97 -27.30 20.81
C TRP A 747 -45.62 -28.59 20.08
N PHE A 748 -44.99 -29.53 20.80
CA PHE A 748 -45.29 -30.96 20.82
C PHE A 748 -44.36 -31.58 21.86
N GLY A 749 -44.86 -31.67 23.10
CA GLY A 749 -44.44 -32.69 24.04
C GLY A 749 -45.53 -33.76 24.06
N LEU A 750 -45.15 -35.02 23.83
CA LEU A 750 -45.63 -36.24 24.46
C LEU A 750 -44.95 -37.45 23.78
N GLY A 751 -44.31 -38.32 24.58
CA GLY A 751 -43.63 -39.55 24.13
C GLY A 751 -42.21 -39.69 24.67
N THR A 752 -41.97 -39.60 25.99
CA THR A 752 -41.77 -40.75 26.91
C THR A 752 -40.70 -41.77 26.48
N VAL A 753 -39.67 -41.88 27.34
CA VAL A 753 -38.83 -43.05 27.66
C VAL A 753 -37.87 -43.58 26.58
N ALA A 754 -36.57 -43.35 26.76
CA ALA A 754 -35.52 -44.37 26.61
C ALA A 754 -34.10 -43.80 26.81
N TYR A 755 -33.37 -44.42 27.74
CA TYR A 755 -31.92 -44.65 27.71
C TYR A 755 -30.95 -43.50 28.01
N GLN A 756 -30.86 -43.20 29.31
CA GLN A 756 -29.60 -42.92 29.98
C GLN A 756 -29.05 -44.24 30.54
N SER A 757 -28.28 -44.97 29.73
CA SER A 757 -27.39 -46.09 30.10
C SER A 757 -26.71 -46.59 28.83
N TYR A 758 -25.49 -47.11 28.96
CA TYR A 758 -24.50 -47.46 27.90
C TYR A 758 -23.67 -46.24 27.45
N CYS A 759 -22.35 -46.12 27.63
CA CYS A 759 -21.31 -47.11 27.88
C CYS A 759 -20.14 -46.50 28.68
N LEU A 760 -20.03 -46.86 29.97
CA LEU A 760 -18.74 -47.21 30.56
C LEU A 760 -18.46 -48.67 30.17
N ARG A 761 -17.79 -48.87 29.04
CA ARG A 761 -17.08 -50.12 28.73
C ARG A 761 -16.33 -49.94 27.41
N LEU A 762 -15.00 -49.82 27.52
CA LEU A 762 -13.97 -50.46 26.68
C LEU A 762 -12.64 -49.70 26.86
N GLU A 763 -12.10 -49.77 28.08
CA GLU A 763 -10.66 -50.00 28.24
C GLU A 763 -10.47 -51.52 28.16
N SER A 764 -9.97 -52.01 27.03
CA SER A 764 -9.18 -53.26 26.91
C SER A 764 -8.80 -53.49 25.44
N ALA A 765 -7.50 -53.66 25.22
CA ALA A 765 -6.82 -54.15 24.02
C ALA A 765 -6.59 -53.19 22.83
N CYS A 766 -5.51 -52.42 22.88
CA CYS A 766 -4.40 -52.58 21.92
C CYS A 766 -3.12 -51.93 22.49
N SER A 767 -2.36 -52.73 23.23
CA SER A 767 -0.94 -52.49 23.52
C SER A 767 -0.08 -52.70 22.26
N ILE A 768 1.15 -52.16 22.28
CA ILE A 768 2.25 -52.25 21.29
C ILE A 768 2.31 -50.96 20.42
N THR A 769 3.23 -49.99 20.58
CA THR A 769 4.60 -50.01 21.09
C THR A 769 4.93 -48.77 21.96
N GLU A 770 5.27 -49.03 23.22
CA GLU A 770 6.03 -48.13 24.09
C GLU A 770 7.51 -48.11 23.64
N ALA A 771 7.85 -47.29 22.64
CA ALA A 771 9.25 -47.07 22.27
C ALA A 771 9.59 -45.63 21.83
N SER A 772 8.61 -44.79 21.47
CA SER A 772 8.88 -43.41 21.03
C SER A 772 8.70 -42.32 22.10
N LYS A 773 8.21 -42.62 23.30
CA LYS A 773 7.96 -41.61 24.36
C LYS A 773 9.13 -41.39 25.33
N ARG A 774 10.28 -42.04 25.15
CA ARG A 774 11.47 -41.89 26.03
C ARG A 774 12.66 -41.15 25.40
N ARG A 775 12.52 -40.53 24.23
CA ARG A 775 13.64 -39.82 23.57
C ARG A 775 13.43 -38.34 23.27
N VAL A 776 12.56 -37.67 24.02
CA VAL A 776 12.52 -36.19 24.10
C VAL A 776 12.28 -35.78 25.54
N LYS A 777 13.26 -36.06 26.41
CA LYS A 777 13.33 -35.48 27.75
C LYS A 777 14.80 -35.25 28.12
N SER A 778 15.45 -34.39 27.35
CA SER A 778 16.54 -33.57 27.88
C SER A 778 16.65 -32.28 27.08
N ILE A 779 16.96 -31.21 27.81
CA ILE A 779 17.28 -29.84 27.39
C ILE A 779 16.05 -28.92 27.27
N GLY A 780 15.90 -28.11 28.33
CA GLY A 780 14.96 -27.00 28.43
C GLY A 780 14.80 -26.57 29.88
N ALA A 781 15.88 -26.09 30.50
CA ALA A 781 15.85 -25.50 31.82
C ALA A 781 14.76 -24.41 31.88
N MET A 782 13.88 -24.50 32.87
CA MET A 782 12.80 -23.56 33.13
C MET A 782 13.41 -22.25 33.60
N SER A 783 13.70 -21.34 32.67
CA SER A 783 14.05 -19.96 32.98
C SER A 783 12.77 -19.23 33.41
N GLU A 784 12.79 -18.65 34.61
CA GLU A 784 11.74 -17.78 35.12
C GLU A 784 11.42 -16.68 34.10
N LYS A 785 10.28 -16.80 33.40
CA LYS A 785 9.81 -15.78 32.47
C LYS A 785 9.28 -14.59 33.26
N LYS A 786 10.17 -13.69 33.68
CA LYS A 786 9.79 -12.45 34.36
C LYS A 786 9.01 -11.54 33.41
N ALA A 787 7.81 -11.12 33.81
CA ALA A 787 7.02 -10.17 33.04
C ALA A 787 7.66 -8.77 33.09
N VAL A 788 7.69 -8.07 31.96
CA VAL A 788 8.18 -6.70 31.83
C VAL A 788 7.01 -5.78 31.50
N ILE A 789 6.51 -5.07 32.50
CA ILE A 789 5.42 -4.10 32.33
C ILE A 789 5.98 -2.85 31.64
N LYS A 790 5.34 -2.42 30.54
CA LYS A 790 5.74 -1.25 29.76
C LYS A 790 4.92 -0.02 30.11
N ASN A 791 3.62 -0.21 30.30
CA ASN A 791 2.71 0.85 30.71
C ASN A 791 1.51 0.22 31.43
N ALA A 792 1.09 0.81 32.54
CA ALA A 792 -0.07 0.35 33.30
C ALA A 792 -0.76 1.54 33.96
N ASP A 793 -2.07 1.59 33.81
CA ASP A 793 -2.99 2.49 34.53
C ASP A 793 -4.02 1.58 35.21
N MET A 794 -3.58 0.76 36.18
CA MET A 794 -4.43 -0.09 37.04
C MET A 794 -3.68 -0.40 38.34
N SER A 795 -4.35 -0.87 39.40
CA SER A 795 -3.71 -1.14 40.71
C SER A 795 -2.68 -2.28 40.64
N ASP A 796 -1.62 -2.22 41.45
CA ASP A 796 -0.53 -3.22 41.46
C ASP A 796 -1.05 -4.66 41.67
N GLU A 797 -2.08 -4.84 42.51
CA GLU A 797 -2.76 -6.12 42.70
C GLU A 797 -3.41 -6.64 41.41
N MET A 798 -4.05 -5.75 40.64
CA MET A 798 -4.70 -6.09 39.37
C MET A 798 -3.68 -6.32 38.25
N GLN A 799 -2.55 -5.60 38.29
CA GLN A 799 -1.43 -5.83 37.37
C GLN A 799 -0.84 -7.23 37.57
N GLN A 800 -0.62 -7.63 38.83
CA GLN A 800 -0.10 -8.96 39.14
C GLN A 800 -1.09 -10.06 38.72
N ASP A 801 -2.39 -9.87 38.98
CA ASP A 801 -3.43 -10.78 38.51
C ASP A 801 -3.47 -10.92 36.98
N ALA A 802 -3.18 -9.85 36.23
CA ALA A 802 -3.12 -9.87 34.76
C ALA A 802 -1.90 -10.67 34.26
N VAL A 803 -0.75 -10.49 34.92
CA VAL A 803 0.47 -11.24 34.62
C VAL A 803 0.29 -12.72 34.93
N ASP A 804 -0.28 -13.07 36.08
CA ASP A 804 -0.49 -14.46 36.50
C ASP A 804 -1.49 -15.18 35.60
N CYS A 805 -2.59 -14.50 35.23
CA CYS A 805 -3.57 -15.05 34.30
C CYS A 805 -2.95 -15.30 32.91
N ALA A 806 -2.09 -14.39 32.43
CA ALA A 806 -1.39 -14.55 31.17
C ALA A 806 -0.34 -15.68 31.21
N MET A 807 0.38 -15.84 32.32
CA MET A 807 1.31 -16.96 32.51
C MET A 807 0.60 -18.31 32.45
N GLN A 808 -0.53 -18.44 33.16
CA GLN A 808 -1.35 -19.66 33.11
C GLN A 808 -1.92 -19.94 31.71
N ALA A 809 -2.28 -18.89 30.96
CA ALA A 809 -2.79 -19.03 29.60
C ALA A 809 -1.69 -19.55 28.64
N MET A 810 -0.46 -19.05 28.77
CA MET A 810 0.67 -19.51 27.96
C MET A 810 1.14 -20.93 28.28
N GLU A 811 0.85 -21.46 29.46
CA GLU A 811 1.14 -22.87 29.79
C GLU A 811 0.12 -23.82 29.16
N LYS A 812 -1.12 -23.38 28.98
CA LYS A 812 -2.22 -24.21 28.46
C LYS A 812 -2.40 -24.12 26.95
N TYR A 813 -2.07 -22.99 26.35
CA TYR A 813 -2.34 -22.71 24.94
C TYR A 813 -1.08 -22.20 24.23
N ASN A 814 -0.85 -22.72 23.02
CA ASN A 814 0.26 -22.29 22.14
C ASN A 814 -0.17 -21.28 21.07
N ILE A 815 -1.48 -21.04 20.91
CA ILE A 815 -2.05 -20.15 19.88
C ILE A 815 -2.44 -18.81 20.52
N GLU A 816 -1.94 -17.70 19.97
CA GLU A 816 -2.11 -16.34 20.51
C GLU A 816 -3.58 -15.92 20.66
N LYS A 817 -4.42 -16.35 19.71
CA LYS A 817 -5.88 -16.14 19.75
C LYS A 817 -6.54 -16.78 20.98
N ASP A 818 -6.12 -17.99 21.33
CA ASP A 818 -6.72 -18.74 22.45
C ASP A 818 -6.24 -18.21 23.79
N ILE A 819 -4.98 -17.75 23.85
CA ILE A 819 -4.42 -17.03 25.00
C ILE A 819 -5.22 -15.74 25.25
N ALA A 820 -5.46 -14.93 24.21
CA ALA A 820 -6.25 -13.70 24.31
C ALA A 820 -7.70 -13.97 24.77
N ALA A 821 -8.33 -15.01 24.21
CA ALA A 821 -9.70 -15.40 24.57
C ALA A 821 -9.80 -15.87 26.02
N TYR A 822 -8.81 -16.63 26.51
CA TYR A 822 -8.75 -17.09 27.89
C TYR A 822 -8.58 -15.93 28.88
N VAL A 823 -7.59 -15.06 28.65
CA VAL A 823 -7.31 -13.90 29.52
C VAL A 823 -8.53 -12.97 29.57
N LYS A 824 -9.14 -12.68 28.42
CA LYS A 824 -10.37 -11.89 28.34
C LYS A 824 -11.49 -12.51 29.19
N LYS A 825 -11.74 -13.81 29.04
CA LYS A 825 -12.85 -14.51 29.72
C LYS A 825 -12.68 -14.54 31.24
N GLU A 826 -11.46 -14.74 31.73
CA GLU A 826 -11.16 -14.72 33.17
C GLU A 826 -11.28 -13.31 33.74
N PHE A 827 -10.84 -12.28 33.02
CA PHE A 827 -11.00 -10.88 33.46
C PHE A 827 -12.45 -10.40 33.42
N ASP A 828 -13.22 -10.77 32.39
CA ASP A 828 -14.67 -10.51 32.34
C ASP A 828 -15.40 -11.15 33.54
N LYS A 829 -14.94 -12.32 34.00
CA LYS A 829 -15.51 -13.03 35.14
C LYS A 829 -15.10 -12.41 36.49
N LYS A 830 -13.87 -11.93 36.62
CA LYS A 830 -13.30 -11.42 37.88
C LYS A 830 -13.60 -9.94 38.12
N TYR A 831 -13.63 -9.12 37.08
CA TYR A 831 -13.74 -7.65 37.15
C TYR A 831 -14.93 -7.07 36.36
N ASN A 832 -15.90 -7.91 36.01
CA ASN A 832 -17.08 -7.62 35.18
C ASN A 832 -16.77 -7.28 33.71
N PRO A 833 -17.66 -7.64 32.76
CA PRO A 833 -17.52 -7.23 31.35
C PRO A 833 -17.57 -5.71 31.16
N THR A 834 -17.00 -5.13 30.09
CA THR A 834 -16.43 -5.73 28.87
C THR A 834 -14.91 -5.46 28.73
N TRP A 835 -14.09 -6.44 29.08
CA TRP A 835 -12.64 -6.41 28.87
C TRP A 835 -12.25 -6.82 27.46
N HIS A 836 -11.14 -6.25 26.99
CA HIS A 836 -10.53 -6.52 25.70
C HIS A 836 -9.07 -6.90 25.90
N CYS A 837 -8.65 -8.01 25.30
CA CYS A 837 -7.29 -8.53 25.36
C CYS A 837 -6.73 -8.71 23.96
N ILE A 838 -5.51 -8.22 23.72
CA ILE A 838 -4.75 -8.38 22.48
C ILE A 838 -3.42 -9.04 22.86
N VAL A 839 -3.08 -10.11 22.17
CA VAL A 839 -1.85 -10.87 22.35
C VAL A 839 -1.17 -10.99 21.00
N GLY A 840 0.13 -10.69 20.94
CA GLY A 840 0.91 -10.79 19.71
C GLY A 840 2.36 -10.43 19.93
N ARG A 841 3.23 -10.76 18.97
CA ARG A 841 4.68 -10.50 19.10
C ARG A 841 5.07 -9.09 18.68
N ASN A 842 4.35 -8.53 17.70
CA ASN A 842 4.56 -7.19 17.17
C ASN A 842 3.21 -6.54 16.86
N PHE A 843 2.76 -5.61 17.70
CA PHE A 843 1.59 -4.78 17.40
C PHE A 843 1.74 -3.39 18.03
N GLY A 844 1.23 -2.37 17.34
CA GLY A 844 1.03 -1.04 17.88
C GLY A 844 -0.45 -0.84 18.21
N SER A 845 -0.76 -0.20 19.34
CA SER A 845 -2.13 0.00 19.78
C SER A 845 -2.33 1.41 20.33
N TYR A 846 -3.36 2.09 19.87
CA TYR A 846 -3.85 3.35 20.45
C TYR A 846 -5.34 3.18 20.74
N VAL A 847 -5.69 2.94 22.00
CA VAL A 847 -7.04 2.55 22.43
C VAL A 847 -7.58 3.50 23.48
N THR A 848 -8.82 3.95 23.30
CA THR A 848 -9.59 4.67 24.31
C THR A 848 -10.13 3.66 25.32
N HIS A 849 -9.76 3.84 26.59
CA HIS A 849 -10.07 2.91 27.67
C HIS A 849 -10.59 3.68 28.89
N GLU A 850 -11.30 2.97 29.76
CA GLU A 850 -11.71 3.48 31.07
C GLU A 850 -10.45 3.72 31.93
N THR A 851 -10.35 4.88 32.60
CA THR A 851 -9.25 5.16 33.52
C THR A 851 -9.12 4.08 34.58
N LYS A 852 -7.90 3.76 35.01
CA LYS A 852 -7.57 2.70 35.98
C LYS A 852 -7.80 1.26 35.52
N HIS A 853 -8.04 1.02 34.22
CA HIS A 853 -8.29 -0.31 33.66
C HIS A 853 -7.48 -0.59 32.39
N PHE A 854 -6.17 -0.31 32.43
CA PHE A 854 -5.27 -0.53 31.29
C PHE A 854 -3.90 -1.10 31.70
N ILE A 855 -3.40 -2.10 30.96
CA ILE A 855 -2.06 -2.65 31.14
C ILE A 855 -1.47 -3.15 29.81
N TYR A 856 -0.19 -2.88 29.61
CA TYR A 856 0.62 -3.34 28.50
C TYR A 856 1.95 -3.90 29.02
N PHE A 857 2.23 -5.17 28.73
CA PHE A 857 3.41 -5.86 29.25
C PHE A 857 3.91 -6.96 28.30
N TYR A 858 5.16 -7.38 28.52
CA TYR A 858 5.81 -8.46 27.79
C TYR A 858 6.01 -9.67 28.70
N LEU A 859 5.69 -10.85 28.18
CA LEU A 859 6.05 -12.14 28.76
C LEU A 859 6.96 -12.87 27.76
N GLY A 860 8.28 -12.77 27.98
CA GLY A 860 9.27 -13.22 27.00
C GLY A 860 9.23 -12.39 25.71
N GLN A 861 8.89 -13.01 24.58
CA GLN A 861 8.78 -12.36 23.27
C GLN A 861 7.33 -12.01 22.88
N VAL A 862 6.36 -12.26 23.75
CA VAL A 862 4.94 -12.01 23.48
C VAL A 862 4.50 -10.75 24.23
N ALA A 863 3.96 -9.78 23.50
CA ALA A 863 3.31 -8.61 24.06
C ALA A 863 1.83 -8.91 24.36
N ILE A 864 1.34 -8.40 25.48
CA ILE A 864 -0.04 -8.54 25.94
C ILE A 864 -0.56 -7.17 26.33
N LEU A 865 -1.69 -6.79 25.75
CA LEU A 865 -2.43 -5.57 26.04
C LEU A 865 -3.82 -5.93 26.55
N LEU A 866 -4.16 -5.45 27.73
CA LEU A 866 -5.45 -5.68 28.36
C LEU A 866 -6.05 -4.35 28.79
N PHE A 867 -7.27 -4.07 28.35
CA PHE A 867 -7.96 -2.83 28.67
C PHE A 867 -9.47 -3.01 28.72
N LYS A 868 -10.15 -2.14 29.46
CA LYS A 868 -11.62 -2.09 29.52
C LYS A 868 -12.14 -0.93 28.68
N SER A 869 -13.15 -1.19 27.85
CA SER A 869 -13.82 -0.18 27.02
C SER A 869 -15.27 -0.07 27.51
N GLY A 870 -15.69 1.15 27.86
CA GLY A 870 -16.99 1.45 28.45
C GLY A 870 -17.22 2.94 28.61
#